data_AF-A0AAE0KUL4-F1
#
_entry.id   AF-A0AAE0KUL4-F1
#
_cell.length_a   1.000
_cell.length_b   1.000
_cell.length_c   1.000
_cell.angle_alpha   90.00
_cell.angle_beta   90.00
_cell.angle_gamma   90.00
#
_symmetry.space_group_name_H-M   'P 1'
#
loop_
_entity.id
_entity.type
_entity.pdbx_description
1 polymer ?
#
loop_
_entity_poly.entity_id
_entity_poly.type
_entity_poly.pdbx_seq_one_letter_code
_entity_poly.pdbx_strand_id
1 'polypeptide(L)'
;MGREFTAGNATNTSTYCSNLNTLVKTDCWCDFSEELRDRLLLSSTSCINLSPRPCGDSVYQGVYVDGNLIIETSLIFSGCQAKLDTYSATYNVNQWDSFYDEAGVRQIEVAIGGLLSGNVYFIGNMSTDLEMMFGAMNSISSPGEFVQINFTFVSGPLLPEPCNGRGFCRFSAVKAEYQCSCDVNFGGKECTYSVFDAHDVYVNPVEGGTGLRPSVDDPDGTHSKPYPDVKTALEQSDESNIRSILLFPGIYKGLGNRNINLSPANSIFFKSTGGTSSTIFDCEQSARGVVFRLYESAFEVTFEGLTIQNCITWSADSGESYSGPINLLSVEVTLRNCVIQHCQGGRGGAVTFTASTLKVYNSRFHNNSVVESALDGGSTISGYGGAFWLDSSNLMMQDSTCSNNRAYFYGGCIRAVGDPASELTFIRVNFEANTAVFYGGAMAIATQRVVVQDVVFAHNVVLTRFESRSSRYVVGERRLIEADGSGGAVFFSNAVQATFFNVAFLANGAFSAGGGLYLDSECQVDFKQVLMSENWATYHGGALRVSSAIASLNEVRLLGSMAELGEGGAISCVSGFVELRGKVLFELNTAPAGAAISIDECTVDAPEDAAPVFAFNTAEEQGGAVVIRKKGAMTIQGAALFESNHARLEGGALHIDKFGEVFLHGALLHNNSAGAGGAAYAAGFLKFLHCNISANRAGTDGGAVYLHFPVNTSTLHLNLTGEAGQPVISQLGAGSIICLLQGDSERRHGGGLRS
;
A
#
# COMPACT_ATOMS: atom_id res chain seq x y z
N MET A 1 -31.41 14.83 -11.77
CA MET A 1 -32.63 14.40 -12.47
C MET A 1 -32.53 12.90 -12.67
N GLY A 2 -33.57 12.12 -12.35
CA GLY A 2 -33.53 10.67 -12.53
C GLY A 2 -33.80 10.23 -13.96
N ARG A 3 -33.35 9.02 -14.32
CA ARG A 3 -33.95 8.22 -15.39
C ARG A 3 -34.11 6.79 -14.89
N GLU A 4 -35.33 6.32 -14.92
CA GLU A 4 -35.70 4.93 -14.64
C GLU A 4 -35.31 4.06 -15.84
N PHE A 5 -34.88 2.83 -15.60
CA PHE A 5 -34.87 1.78 -16.61
C PHE A 5 -36.19 1.02 -16.53
N THR A 6 -37.01 1.09 -17.58
CA THR A 6 -38.19 0.26 -17.75
C THR A 6 -37.84 -1.05 -18.45
N ALA A 7 -38.30 -2.17 -17.89
CA ALA A 7 -38.12 -3.49 -18.49
C ALA A 7 -39.03 -3.69 -19.72
N GLY A 8 -38.53 -4.38 -20.75
CA GLY A 8 -39.26 -4.58 -22.00
C GLY A 8 -38.88 -5.87 -22.74
N ASN A 9 -39.66 -6.93 -22.49
CA ASN A 9 -39.92 -8.12 -23.31
C ASN A 9 -38.79 -8.79 -24.13
N ALA A 10 -38.46 -10.01 -23.72
CA ALA A 10 -37.83 -11.00 -24.60
C ALA A 10 -38.79 -11.47 -25.72
N THR A 11 -38.27 -11.69 -26.92
CA THR A 11 -38.86 -12.59 -27.93
C THR A 11 -37.74 -13.35 -28.66
N ASN A 12 -37.99 -14.63 -28.95
CA ASN A 12 -37.01 -15.57 -29.51
C ASN A 12 -36.64 -15.28 -30.97
N THR A 13 -35.41 -15.60 -31.38
CA THR A 13 -35.16 -16.54 -32.50
C THR A 13 -33.71 -17.05 -32.50
N SER A 14 -33.49 -18.21 -33.10
CA SER A 14 -32.30 -19.06 -32.91
C SER A 14 -31.33 -19.06 -34.11
N THR A 15 -30.18 -19.74 -33.92
CA THR A 15 -29.33 -20.38 -34.97
C THR A 15 -28.64 -19.43 -35.98
N TYR A 16 -27.31 -19.30 -36.03
CA TYR A 16 -26.37 -20.36 -36.42
C TYR A 16 -24.91 -20.03 -36.00
N CYS A 17 -24.13 -21.03 -35.59
CA CYS A 17 -22.68 -20.94 -35.49
C CYS A 17 -22.01 -21.38 -36.80
N SER A 18 -21.01 -20.64 -37.29
CA SER A 18 -19.94 -21.22 -38.12
C SER A 18 -18.70 -20.34 -38.20
N ASN A 19 -17.56 -20.92 -37.85
CA ASN A 19 -16.20 -20.59 -38.30
C ASN A 19 -15.56 -19.26 -37.87
N LEU A 20 -14.69 -19.35 -36.85
CA LEU A 20 -13.25 -19.11 -37.05
C LEU A 20 -12.42 -19.73 -35.90
N ASN A 21 -11.76 -20.85 -36.19
CA ASN A 21 -10.71 -21.42 -35.35
C ASN A 21 -9.39 -20.67 -35.61
N THR A 22 -8.76 -20.11 -34.58
CA THR A 22 -7.30 -20.24 -34.35
C THR A 22 -6.90 -19.84 -32.92
N LEU A 23 -6.51 -20.85 -32.15
CA LEU A 23 -5.78 -20.88 -30.88
C LEU A 23 -5.43 -19.54 -30.18
N VAL A 24 -6.07 -19.32 -29.02
CA VAL A 24 -5.32 -19.18 -27.77
C VAL A 24 -5.87 -20.25 -26.82
N LYS A 25 -5.01 -21.14 -26.31
CA LYS A 25 -5.40 -22.17 -25.34
C LYS A 25 -5.38 -21.58 -23.93
N THR A 26 -6.56 -21.42 -23.35
CA THR A 26 -6.76 -21.50 -21.89
C THR A 26 -7.58 -22.75 -21.61
N ASP A 27 -6.91 -23.81 -21.16
CA ASP A 27 -7.54 -25.10 -20.87
C ASP A 27 -8.36 -24.99 -19.56
N CYS A 28 -9.61 -24.53 -19.66
CA CYS A 28 -10.61 -24.66 -18.60
C CYS A 28 -11.29 -26.04 -18.71
N TRP A 29 -10.88 -26.99 -17.86
CA TRP A 29 -11.63 -28.24 -17.66
C TRP A 29 -12.58 -28.08 -16.48
N CYS A 30 -13.87 -27.97 -16.78
CA CYS A 30 -14.96 -28.08 -15.81
C CYS A 30 -15.76 -29.34 -16.11
N ASP A 31 -15.40 -30.45 -15.49
CA ASP A 31 -16.17 -31.70 -15.56
C ASP A 31 -16.58 -32.09 -14.12
N PHE A 32 -17.79 -31.69 -13.74
CA PHE A 32 -18.44 -32.07 -12.48
C PHE A 32 -19.72 -32.82 -12.80
N SER A 33 -19.93 -33.97 -12.15
CA SER A 33 -21.09 -34.83 -12.35
C SER A 33 -22.42 -34.12 -12.06
N GLU A 34 -23.45 -34.42 -12.86
CA GLU A 34 -24.81 -33.85 -12.72
C GLU A 34 -25.38 -33.98 -11.30
N GLU A 35 -25.00 -35.04 -10.59
CA GLU A 35 -25.37 -35.34 -9.20
C GLU A 35 -25.03 -34.22 -8.18
N LEU A 36 -24.03 -33.36 -8.47
CA LEU A 36 -23.69 -32.23 -7.60
C LEU A 36 -24.59 -30.99 -7.84
N ARG A 37 -25.18 -30.85 -9.04
CA ARG A 37 -26.06 -29.72 -9.37
C ARG A 37 -27.44 -29.87 -8.75
N ASP A 38 -28.03 -31.07 -8.82
CA ASP A 38 -29.35 -31.35 -8.25
C ASP A 38 -29.37 -31.21 -6.72
N ARG A 39 -28.23 -31.48 -6.05
CA ARG A 39 -28.09 -31.30 -4.60
C ARG A 39 -28.01 -29.84 -4.14
N LEU A 40 -27.76 -28.88 -5.03
CA LEU A 40 -27.57 -27.46 -4.69
C LEU A 40 -28.72 -26.54 -5.12
N LEU A 41 -29.78 -27.07 -5.76
CA LEU A 41 -30.99 -26.33 -6.18
C LEU A 41 -30.71 -25.05 -7.00
N LEU A 42 -29.62 -25.03 -7.78
CA LEU A 42 -29.21 -23.86 -8.57
C LEU A 42 -30.02 -23.73 -9.86
N SER A 43 -30.49 -22.51 -10.15
CA SER A 43 -31.17 -22.20 -11.42
C SER A 43 -30.19 -22.12 -12.60
N SER A 44 -30.70 -22.29 -13.83
CA SER A 44 -29.91 -22.46 -15.06
C SER A 44 -29.12 -21.24 -15.55
N THR A 45 -28.90 -20.22 -14.72
CA THR A 45 -28.24 -18.95 -15.08
C THR A 45 -27.12 -18.52 -14.10
N SER A 46 -26.76 -19.35 -13.12
CA SER A 46 -25.69 -19.05 -12.15
C SER A 46 -24.31 -19.52 -12.65
N CYS A 47 -23.35 -18.61 -12.78
CA CYS A 47 -21.95 -18.92 -13.09
C CYS A 47 -21.12 -19.05 -11.80
N ILE A 48 -20.33 -20.12 -11.69
CA ILE A 48 -19.36 -20.31 -10.59
C ILE A 48 -18.05 -19.65 -10.99
N ASN A 49 -17.49 -18.81 -10.11
CA ASN A 49 -16.21 -18.13 -10.32
C ASN A 49 -15.17 -18.65 -9.30
N LEU A 50 -14.04 -19.17 -9.78
CA LEU A 50 -12.96 -19.71 -8.96
C LEU A 50 -11.71 -18.83 -9.10
N SER A 51 -11.44 -18.02 -8.08
CA SER A 51 -10.29 -17.10 -8.05
C SER A 51 -9.14 -17.66 -7.21
N PRO A 52 -7.98 -18.01 -7.79
CA PRO A 52 -6.79 -18.32 -7.01
C PRO A 52 -6.16 -17.03 -6.45
N ARG A 53 -5.84 -17.01 -5.14
CA ARG A 53 -4.95 -16.00 -4.52
C ARG A 53 -3.59 -16.63 -4.20
N PRO A 54 -2.46 -15.99 -4.52
CA PRO A 54 -1.14 -16.54 -4.20
C PRO A 54 -0.67 -16.10 -2.80
N CYS A 55 -0.56 -17.06 -1.88
CA CYS A 55 0.28 -16.97 -0.66
C CYS A 55 0.73 -18.38 -0.24
N GLY A 56 1.91 -18.49 0.37
CA GLY A 56 2.71 -19.69 0.64
C GLY A 56 1.99 -21.05 0.89
N ASP A 57 2.46 -22.07 0.17
CA ASP A 57 2.47 -23.50 0.49
C ASP A 57 1.21 -24.14 1.11
N SER A 58 0.01 -23.68 0.71
CA SER A 58 -1.20 -24.51 0.71
C SER A 58 -2.30 -23.91 -0.17
N VAL A 59 -2.91 -24.72 -1.05
CA VAL A 59 -3.99 -24.26 -1.94
C VAL A 59 -5.34 -24.57 -1.29
N TYR A 60 -6.06 -23.52 -0.90
CA TYR A 60 -7.48 -23.60 -0.53
C TYR A 60 -8.33 -23.16 -1.72
N GLN A 61 -9.34 -23.96 -2.08
CA GLN A 61 -10.39 -23.57 -3.01
C GLN A 61 -11.72 -23.56 -2.27
N GLY A 62 -12.34 -22.38 -2.21
CA GLY A 62 -13.70 -22.18 -1.72
C GLY A 62 -14.67 -21.96 -2.89
N VAL A 63 -15.85 -22.57 -2.82
CA VAL A 63 -16.93 -22.31 -3.78
C VAL A 63 -17.83 -21.21 -3.22
N TYR A 64 -17.91 -20.11 -3.96
CA TYR A 64 -18.74 -18.94 -3.62
C TYR A 64 -19.94 -18.84 -4.55
N VAL A 65 -21.11 -18.54 -3.97
CA VAL A 65 -22.33 -18.18 -4.72
C VAL A 65 -22.90 -16.91 -4.08
N ASP A 66 -23.19 -15.90 -4.91
CA ASP A 66 -23.69 -14.57 -4.50
C ASP A 66 -22.93 -13.94 -3.31
N GLY A 67 -21.60 -14.10 -3.32
CA GLY A 67 -20.68 -13.53 -2.32
C GLY A 67 -20.55 -14.34 -1.02
N ASN A 68 -21.32 -15.42 -0.84
CA ASN A 68 -21.25 -16.27 0.35
C ASN A 68 -20.44 -17.55 0.06
N LEU A 69 -19.58 -17.95 1.00
CA LEU A 69 -18.84 -19.21 0.96
C LEU A 69 -19.78 -20.36 1.30
N ILE A 70 -19.91 -21.35 0.41
CA ILE A 70 -20.84 -22.49 0.61
C ILE A 70 -20.09 -23.79 0.92
N ILE A 71 -18.91 -24.02 0.33
CA ILE A 71 -18.10 -25.21 0.59
C ILE A 71 -16.61 -24.83 0.63
N GLU A 72 -15.90 -25.36 1.62
CA GLU A 72 -14.44 -25.32 1.76
C GLU A 72 -13.89 -26.75 1.56
N THR A 73 -12.97 -26.95 0.61
CA THR A 73 -12.36 -28.27 0.34
C THR A 73 -10.83 -28.18 0.26
N SER A 74 -10.16 -29.06 1.00
CA SER A 74 -8.70 -29.20 0.98
C SER A 74 -8.27 -30.22 -0.07
N LEU A 75 -7.50 -29.80 -1.09
CA LEU A 75 -6.87 -30.70 -2.07
C LEU A 75 -5.35 -30.73 -1.84
N ILE A 76 -4.84 -31.85 -1.33
CA ILE A 76 -3.40 -32.04 -1.09
C ILE A 76 -2.79 -32.80 -2.28
N PHE A 77 -1.94 -32.13 -3.05
CA PHE A 77 -1.01 -32.79 -3.98
C PHE A 77 0.27 -33.16 -3.24
N SER A 78 0.54 -34.46 -3.04
CA SER A 78 1.82 -34.96 -2.54
C SER A 78 2.68 -35.49 -3.70
N GLY A 79 3.83 -34.86 -3.95
CA GLY A 79 4.64 -35.15 -5.14
C GLY A 79 6.12 -34.85 -5.01
N CYS A 80 6.80 -35.39 -3.98
CA CYS A 80 8.26 -35.55 -4.03
C CYS A 80 8.71 -36.67 -3.07
N GLN A 81 9.31 -37.74 -3.62
CA GLN A 81 9.86 -38.84 -2.83
C GLN A 81 11.25 -38.48 -2.27
N ALA A 82 11.43 -38.63 -0.97
CA ALA A 82 12.73 -38.93 -0.36
C ALA A 82 12.59 -40.22 0.45
N LYS A 83 13.49 -41.19 0.23
CA LYS A 83 13.43 -42.51 0.86
C LYS A 83 13.54 -42.41 2.39
N LEU A 84 12.60 -43.05 3.08
CA LEU A 84 12.75 -43.50 4.45
C LEU A 84 12.19 -44.93 4.54
N ASP A 85 13.06 -45.87 4.92
CA ASP A 85 12.65 -47.25 5.17
C ASP A 85 11.94 -47.38 6.53
N THR A 86 11.14 -48.43 6.66
CA THR A 86 10.44 -48.93 7.87
C THR A 86 9.08 -48.32 8.27
N TYR A 87 8.03 -49.07 7.91
CA TYR A 87 6.76 -49.31 8.63
C TYR A 87 6.08 -48.18 9.44
N SER A 88 5.04 -47.60 8.85
CA SER A 88 3.78 -47.33 9.55
C SER A 88 2.60 -47.48 8.58
N ALA A 89 1.46 -47.96 9.06
CA ALA A 89 0.28 -48.25 8.23
C ALA A 89 -0.77 -47.14 8.41
N THR A 90 -1.15 -46.47 7.31
CA THR A 90 -2.18 -45.42 7.31
C THR A 90 -3.55 -46.03 7.04
N TYR A 91 -4.50 -45.86 7.96
CA TYR A 91 -5.93 -46.14 7.72
C TYR A 91 -6.66 -44.83 7.41
N ASN A 92 -7.37 -44.77 6.29
CA ASN A 92 -8.31 -43.69 5.98
C ASN A 92 -9.67 -43.98 6.62
N VAL A 93 -10.16 -43.06 7.45
CA VAL A 93 -11.54 -43.07 7.95
C VAL A 93 -12.36 -42.08 7.13
N ASN A 94 -13.00 -42.59 6.07
CA ASN A 94 -13.86 -41.80 5.18
C ASN A 94 -15.34 -41.93 5.62
N GLN A 95 -15.80 -41.09 6.55
CA GLN A 95 -17.18 -40.57 6.64
C GLN A 95 -17.33 -39.66 7.86
N TRP A 96 -17.94 -38.49 7.66
CA TRP A 96 -18.35 -37.57 8.72
C TRP A 96 -19.83 -37.22 8.46
N ASP A 97 -20.75 -37.88 9.14
CA ASP A 97 -22.16 -37.52 9.11
C ASP A 97 -22.44 -36.50 10.22
N SER A 98 -22.80 -35.27 9.81
CA SER A 98 -23.17 -34.20 10.73
C SER A 98 -24.70 -34.12 10.88
N PHE A 99 -25.19 -34.29 12.10
CA PHE A 99 -26.56 -33.93 12.47
C PHE A 99 -26.58 -32.56 13.15
N TYR A 100 -27.62 -31.77 12.84
CA TYR A 100 -27.90 -30.47 13.45
C TYR A 100 -29.04 -30.61 14.46
N ASP A 101 -28.94 -29.95 15.61
CA ASP A 101 -30.10 -29.63 16.45
C ASP A 101 -30.42 -28.13 16.41
N GLU A 102 -31.58 -27.74 16.95
CA GLU A 102 -32.12 -26.37 16.86
C GLU A 102 -31.35 -25.32 17.70
N ALA A 103 -30.25 -25.70 18.37
CA ALA A 103 -29.35 -24.79 19.06
C ALA A 103 -28.03 -24.51 18.31
N GLY A 104 -27.76 -25.20 17.20
CA GLY A 104 -26.63 -24.89 16.30
C GLY A 104 -25.25 -25.33 16.79
N VAL A 105 -25.17 -26.18 17.82
CA VAL A 105 -23.89 -26.72 18.34
C VAL A 105 -23.50 -27.99 17.59
N ARG A 106 -22.28 -28.05 17.03
CA ARG A 106 -21.75 -29.28 16.43
C ARG A 106 -21.37 -30.29 17.51
N GLN A 107 -22.03 -31.45 17.53
CA GLN A 107 -21.52 -32.65 18.23
C GLN A 107 -20.78 -33.55 17.24
N ILE A 108 -19.70 -34.19 17.70
CA ILE A 108 -18.95 -35.21 16.95
C ILE A 108 -18.84 -36.44 17.87
N GLU A 109 -19.55 -37.52 17.52
CA GLU A 109 -19.34 -38.82 18.15
C GLU A 109 -18.34 -39.64 17.33
N VAL A 110 -17.35 -40.26 18.00
CA VAL A 110 -16.39 -41.18 17.37
C VAL A 110 -16.51 -42.55 18.02
N ALA A 111 -17.13 -43.50 17.32
CA ALA A 111 -17.21 -44.88 17.75
C ALA A 111 -15.91 -45.64 17.43
N ILE A 112 -15.09 -45.94 18.44
CA ILE A 112 -13.86 -46.72 18.28
C ILE A 112 -14.15 -48.21 18.51
N GLY A 113 -14.29 -48.96 17.42
CA GLY A 113 -14.43 -50.42 17.44
C GLY A 113 -13.11 -51.14 17.18
N GLY A 114 -12.43 -51.62 18.22
CA GLY A 114 -11.27 -52.52 18.09
C GLY A 114 -10.12 -52.23 19.05
N LEU A 115 -9.41 -53.28 19.45
CA LEU A 115 -8.23 -53.22 20.34
C LEU A 115 -7.08 -52.42 19.69
N LEU A 116 -6.69 -51.31 20.32
CA LEU A 116 -5.51 -50.53 19.96
C LEU A 116 -4.59 -50.33 21.17
N SER A 117 -3.41 -50.94 21.12
CA SER A 117 -2.27 -50.58 21.96
C SER A 117 -1.40 -49.57 21.21
N GLY A 118 -1.69 -48.28 21.36
CA GLY A 118 -0.94 -47.20 20.72
C GLY A 118 -1.47 -45.82 21.10
N ASN A 119 -0.58 -44.82 21.12
CA ASN A 119 -0.95 -43.44 21.42
C ASN A 119 -1.72 -42.83 20.23
N VAL A 120 -2.89 -42.25 20.50
CA VAL A 120 -3.65 -41.45 19.53
C VAL A 120 -3.22 -39.99 19.67
N TYR A 121 -2.74 -39.39 18.58
CA TYR A 121 -2.40 -37.97 18.51
C TYR A 121 -3.38 -37.23 17.60
N PHE A 122 -3.99 -36.17 18.11
CA PHE A 122 -4.72 -35.20 17.30
C PHE A 122 -3.81 -33.99 17.04
N ILE A 123 -3.64 -33.63 15.77
CA ILE A 123 -2.90 -32.43 15.36
C ILE A 123 -3.89 -31.56 14.58
N GLY A 124 -4.23 -30.40 15.15
CA GLY A 124 -5.12 -29.41 14.55
C GLY A 124 -4.62 -28.01 14.85
N ASN A 125 -4.67 -27.13 13.85
CA ASN A 125 -4.23 -25.75 13.99
C ASN A 125 -5.36 -24.94 14.63
N MET A 126 -5.16 -24.40 15.83
CA MET A 126 -6.23 -23.72 16.57
C MET A 126 -6.39 -22.26 16.13
N SER A 127 -7.52 -21.97 15.48
CA SER A 127 -8.12 -20.64 15.44
C SER A 127 -9.63 -20.77 15.67
N THR A 128 -10.18 -19.93 16.56
CA THR A 128 -11.55 -19.91 17.10
C THR A 128 -11.83 -20.88 18.26
N ASP A 129 -12.55 -20.38 19.26
CA ASP A 129 -12.79 -20.99 20.56
C ASP A 129 -13.83 -22.12 20.52
N LEU A 130 -13.63 -23.15 21.33
CA LEU A 130 -14.53 -24.31 21.42
C LEU A 130 -14.64 -24.76 22.88
N GLU A 131 -15.74 -24.40 23.55
CA GLU A 131 -16.03 -24.88 24.91
C GLU A 131 -16.53 -26.33 24.89
N MET A 132 -15.89 -27.20 25.69
CA MET A 132 -16.34 -28.57 25.93
C MET A 132 -17.04 -28.69 27.30
N MET A 133 -18.34 -29.03 27.31
CA MET A 133 -19.02 -29.49 28.52
C MET A 133 -18.90 -31.01 28.67
N PHE A 134 -18.59 -31.50 29.87
CA PHE A 134 -18.58 -32.93 30.18
C PHE A 134 -19.91 -33.39 30.78
N GLY A 135 -20.68 -34.20 30.04
CA GLY A 135 -21.81 -34.97 30.54
C GLY A 135 -21.38 -36.39 30.92
N ALA A 136 -21.63 -36.81 32.17
CA ALA A 136 -21.30 -38.17 32.62
C ALA A 136 -22.39 -39.18 32.20
N MET A 137 -22.04 -40.19 31.39
CA MET A 137 -22.87 -41.37 31.18
C MET A 137 -22.29 -42.61 31.88
N ASN A 138 -23.07 -43.16 32.81
CA ASN A 138 -22.80 -44.43 33.45
C ASN A 138 -23.30 -45.58 32.55
N SER A 139 -22.39 -46.39 32.00
CA SER A 139 -22.47 -47.88 32.04
C SER A 139 -21.46 -48.53 31.09
N ILE A 140 -20.72 -49.51 31.60
CA ILE A 140 -20.40 -50.78 30.93
C ILE A 140 -20.03 -51.78 32.02
N SER A 141 -20.43 -53.03 31.84
CA SER A 141 -20.30 -54.12 32.80
C SER A 141 -19.24 -55.14 32.37
N SER A 142 -18.79 -55.93 33.36
CA SER A 142 -17.88 -57.08 33.28
C SER A 142 -16.36 -56.80 33.39
N PRO A 143 -15.57 -57.72 33.99
CA PRO A 143 -14.27 -57.38 34.56
C PRO A 143 -13.08 -58.07 33.89
N GLY A 144 -11.97 -57.36 33.75
CA GLY A 144 -10.66 -57.98 33.52
C GLY A 144 -9.86 -57.46 32.34
N GLU A 145 -9.55 -56.15 32.31
CA GLU A 145 -8.22 -55.62 31.95
C GLU A 145 -8.24 -54.10 32.18
N PHE A 146 -7.30 -53.58 32.98
CA PHE A 146 -7.21 -52.14 33.25
C PHE A 146 -6.48 -51.43 32.11
N VAL A 147 -7.21 -50.93 31.12
CA VAL A 147 -6.66 -49.95 30.17
C VAL A 147 -6.57 -48.60 30.86
N GLN A 148 -5.37 -48.25 31.30
CA GLN A 148 -5.10 -46.95 31.94
C GLN A 148 -5.03 -45.84 30.87
N ILE A 149 -6.18 -45.23 30.56
CA ILE A 149 -6.24 -44.04 29.72
C ILE A 149 -5.78 -42.83 30.55
N ASN A 150 -4.52 -42.43 30.39
CA ASN A 150 -3.99 -41.22 31.03
C ASN A 150 -4.45 -39.97 30.26
N PHE A 151 -5.50 -39.32 30.75
CA PHE A 151 -5.87 -37.97 30.32
C PHE A 151 -4.85 -36.95 30.84
N THR A 152 -3.97 -36.48 29.96
CA THR A 152 -3.11 -35.33 30.25
C THR A 152 -3.84 -34.06 29.80
N PHE A 153 -4.38 -33.29 30.74
CA PHE A 153 -4.92 -31.97 30.44
C PHE A 153 -3.77 -31.04 30.00
N VAL A 154 -3.77 -30.64 28.74
CA VAL A 154 -2.96 -29.51 28.24
C VAL A 154 -3.90 -28.33 28.03
N SER A 155 -4.17 -27.61 29.13
CA SER A 155 -4.98 -26.40 29.14
C SER A 155 -4.27 -25.33 29.95
N GLY A 156 -3.83 -24.26 29.28
CA GLY A 156 -3.09 -23.15 29.86
C GLY A 156 -2.07 -22.60 28.84
N PRO A 157 -1.91 -21.28 28.74
CA PRO A 157 -1.09 -20.67 27.69
C PRO A 157 0.40 -21.02 27.84
N LEU A 158 1.10 -21.05 26.71
CA LEU A 158 2.56 -21.16 26.66
C LEU A 158 3.21 -19.93 27.33
N LEU A 159 3.56 -20.06 28.60
CA LEU A 159 4.64 -19.27 29.19
C LEU A 159 5.98 -19.72 28.54
N PRO A 160 6.95 -18.81 28.34
CA PRO A 160 8.22 -19.15 27.70
C PRO A 160 8.98 -20.24 28.48
N GLU A 161 9.46 -21.25 27.77
CA GLU A 161 10.08 -22.44 28.39
C GLU A 161 11.37 -22.12 29.17
N PRO A 162 11.49 -22.50 30.46
CA PRO A 162 12.69 -22.23 31.26
C PRO A 162 13.94 -23.08 30.93
N CYS A 163 13.86 -24.10 30.05
CA CYS A 163 14.94 -25.06 29.82
C CYS A 163 15.28 -25.32 28.31
N ASN A 164 14.81 -24.51 27.34
CA ASN A 164 14.97 -24.77 25.89
C ASN A 164 14.65 -26.25 25.50
N GLY A 165 13.46 -26.74 25.86
CA GLY A 165 12.99 -28.09 25.55
C GLY A 165 13.65 -29.24 26.33
N ARG A 166 14.36 -28.99 27.45
CA ARG A 166 15.13 -30.02 28.19
C ARG A 166 14.89 -30.05 29.71
N GLY A 167 13.63 -29.97 30.13
CA GLY A 167 13.24 -30.13 31.53
C GLY A 167 11.74 -30.33 31.72
N PHE A 168 11.34 -30.67 32.94
CA PHE A 168 9.93 -30.90 33.31
C PHE A 168 9.52 -29.96 34.44
N CYS A 169 8.34 -29.35 34.33
CA CYS A 169 7.74 -28.51 35.37
C CYS A 169 6.44 -29.15 35.90
N ARG A 170 6.18 -29.04 37.21
CA ARG A 170 4.98 -29.55 37.87
C ARG A 170 4.41 -28.51 38.82
N PHE A 171 3.12 -28.19 38.68
CA PHE A 171 2.43 -27.26 39.57
C PHE A 171 2.14 -27.92 40.93
N SER A 172 2.46 -27.22 42.02
CA SER A 172 2.17 -27.64 43.39
C SER A 172 0.93 -26.91 43.92
N ALA A 173 -0.23 -27.56 43.86
CA ALA A 173 -1.48 -27.02 44.41
C ALA A 173 -1.44 -26.75 45.93
N VAL A 174 -0.45 -27.30 46.65
CA VAL A 174 -0.23 -27.07 48.10
C VAL A 174 0.60 -25.81 48.37
N LYS A 175 1.35 -25.31 47.38
CA LYS A 175 2.20 -24.11 47.50
C LYS A 175 1.84 -22.97 46.55
N ALA A 176 0.96 -23.20 45.57
CA ALA A 176 0.66 -22.28 44.46
C ALA A 176 1.88 -21.90 43.60
N GLU A 177 2.87 -22.79 43.48
CA GLU A 177 4.14 -22.58 42.76
C GLU A 177 4.43 -23.70 41.75
N TYR A 178 5.19 -23.39 40.70
CA TYR A 178 5.73 -24.38 39.76
C TYR A 178 7.10 -24.88 40.20
N GLN A 179 7.27 -26.20 40.30
CA GLN A 179 8.57 -26.83 40.53
C GLN A 179 9.12 -27.37 39.20
N CYS A 180 10.26 -26.84 38.76
CA CYS A 180 10.91 -27.24 37.51
C CYS A 180 12.23 -27.98 37.76
N SER A 181 12.54 -28.95 36.91
CA SER A 181 13.79 -29.71 36.90
C SER A 181 14.30 -29.83 35.47
N CYS A 182 15.42 -29.16 35.15
CA CYS A 182 16.17 -29.38 33.91
C CYS A 182 17.20 -30.52 34.11
N ASP A 183 17.62 -31.18 33.03
CA ASP A 183 18.46 -32.39 33.08
C ASP A 183 19.93 -32.13 33.51
N VAL A 184 20.50 -33.02 34.32
CA VAL A 184 21.53 -32.72 35.35
C VAL A 184 23.00 -32.85 34.90
N ASN A 185 23.31 -32.67 33.61
CA ASN A 185 24.68 -32.88 33.07
C ASN A 185 25.55 -31.63 32.90
N PHE A 186 25.19 -30.48 33.47
CA PHE A 186 26.13 -29.37 33.72
C PHE A 186 25.98 -28.85 35.16
N GLY A 187 27.12 -28.60 35.81
CA GLY A 187 27.17 -28.49 37.27
C GLY A 187 26.59 -27.18 37.82
N GLY A 188 25.70 -27.33 38.81
CA GLY A 188 25.71 -26.48 40.01
C GLY A 188 25.26 -25.03 39.85
N LYS A 189 24.00 -24.81 39.49
CA LYS A 189 23.16 -23.79 40.13
C LYS A 189 21.76 -24.37 40.37
N GLU A 190 21.16 -24.02 41.50
CA GLU A 190 19.75 -24.30 41.73
C GLU A 190 18.92 -23.61 40.65
N CYS A 191 17.88 -24.27 40.13
CA CYS A 191 16.84 -23.61 39.35
C CYS A 191 15.91 -22.83 40.29
N THR A 192 16.48 -21.84 41.00
CA THR A 192 15.67 -20.71 41.47
C THR A 192 15.14 -19.97 40.24
N TYR A 193 13.92 -19.44 40.32
CA TYR A 193 13.44 -18.47 39.36
C TYR A 193 14.38 -17.25 39.39
N SER A 194 15.28 -17.18 38.41
CA SER A 194 16.25 -16.10 38.25
C SER A 194 15.92 -15.34 36.97
N VAL A 195 15.51 -14.09 37.00
CA VAL A 195 15.22 -13.22 38.16
C VAL A 195 14.06 -12.33 37.71
N PHE A 196 13.17 -11.90 38.62
CA PHE A 196 12.55 -10.59 38.43
C PHE A 196 13.72 -9.60 38.36
N ASP A 197 13.93 -8.88 37.27
CA ASP A 197 14.85 -7.74 37.37
C ASP A 197 14.25 -6.85 38.46
N ALA A 198 15.06 -6.28 39.37
CA ALA A 198 14.56 -5.51 40.54
C ALA A 198 13.99 -4.12 40.16
N HIS A 199 13.53 -4.07 38.91
CA HIS A 199 13.46 -3.00 37.93
C HIS A 199 12.28 -3.27 36.95
N ASP A 200 11.69 -4.46 36.98
CA ASP A 200 10.47 -4.80 36.24
C ASP A 200 9.24 -4.50 37.09
N VAL A 201 8.35 -3.66 36.57
CA VAL A 201 7.16 -3.18 37.28
C VAL A 201 5.90 -3.61 36.54
N TYR A 202 4.95 -4.22 37.24
CA TYR A 202 3.70 -4.74 36.66
C TYR A 202 2.53 -3.77 36.85
N VAL A 203 1.72 -3.61 35.80
CA VAL A 203 0.53 -2.73 35.80
C VAL A 203 -0.70 -3.49 35.29
N ASN A 204 -1.78 -3.45 36.06
CA ASN A 204 -3.04 -4.15 35.77
C ASN A 204 -4.22 -3.18 35.86
N PRO A 205 -4.95 -2.91 34.76
CA PRO A 205 -6.03 -1.95 34.78
C PRO A 205 -7.25 -2.51 35.52
N VAL A 206 -8.06 -1.61 36.07
CA VAL A 206 -9.24 -1.96 36.85
C VAL A 206 -10.35 -2.62 36.01
N GLU A 207 -10.38 -2.38 34.69
CA GLU A 207 -11.41 -2.86 33.78
C GLU A 207 -10.83 -3.82 32.72
N GLY A 208 -11.42 -5.02 32.60
CA GLY A 208 -11.02 -6.03 31.61
C GLY A 208 -9.80 -6.89 31.97
N GLY A 209 -9.27 -6.79 33.19
CA GLY A 209 -8.10 -7.55 33.66
C GLY A 209 -8.32 -9.05 33.87
N THR A 210 -7.22 -9.80 34.02
CA THR A 210 -7.10 -11.27 34.11
C THR A 210 -7.70 -11.94 35.36
N GLY A 211 -8.68 -11.31 36.02
CA GLY A 211 -9.23 -11.75 37.30
C GLY A 211 -8.37 -11.39 38.53
N LEU A 212 -7.07 -11.10 38.32
CA LEU A 212 -6.27 -10.38 39.31
C LEU A 212 -6.82 -8.96 39.44
N ARG A 213 -7.35 -8.58 40.60
CA ARG A 213 -7.61 -7.17 40.91
C ARG A 213 -6.27 -6.50 41.27
N PRO A 214 -5.98 -5.27 40.80
CA PRO A 214 -4.85 -4.52 41.33
C PRO A 214 -5.00 -4.37 42.85
N SER A 215 -3.86 -4.33 43.55
CA SER A 215 -3.86 -4.14 45.01
C SER A 215 -4.20 -2.69 45.30
N VAL A 216 -5.49 -2.39 45.50
CA VAL A 216 -5.97 -1.01 45.70
C VAL A 216 -5.45 -0.42 47.02
N ASP A 217 -5.18 -1.26 48.01
CA ASP A 217 -4.79 -0.85 49.36
C ASP A 217 -3.26 -0.80 49.57
N ASP A 218 -2.47 -1.55 48.79
CA ASP A 218 -1.01 -1.69 48.93
C ASP A 218 -0.37 -2.31 47.66
N PRO A 219 -0.20 -1.55 46.55
CA PRO A 219 0.49 -2.02 45.35
C PRO A 219 2.01 -1.80 45.48
N ASP A 220 2.80 -2.81 45.13
CA ASP A 220 4.28 -2.77 45.22
C ASP A 220 4.97 -3.01 43.87
N GLY A 221 4.20 -3.02 42.78
CA GLY A 221 4.70 -3.21 41.42
C GLY A 221 5.06 -4.65 41.09
N THR A 222 5.00 -5.60 42.03
CA THR A 222 5.22 -7.02 41.72
C THR A 222 4.07 -7.61 40.91
N HIS A 223 4.32 -8.74 40.24
CA HIS A 223 3.28 -9.52 39.55
C HIS A 223 2.08 -9.86 40.46
N SER A 224 2.31 -10.06 41.77
CA SER A 224 1.26 -10.36 42.75
C SER A 224 0.45 -9.15 43.23
N LYS A 225 1.03 -7.95 43.17
CA LYS A 225 0.39 -6.69 43.58
C LYS A 225 0.71 -5.58 42.56
N PRO A 226 0.24 -5.72 41.32
CA PRO A 226 0.52 -4.77 40.26
C PRO A 226 -0.12 -3.42 40.56
N TYR A 227 0.50 -2.35 40.03
CA TYR A 227 -0.08 -1.01 40.09
C TYR A 227 -1.37 -0.92 39.26
N PRO A 228 -2.34 -0.07 39.66
CA PRO A 228 -3.64 0.04 38.98
C PRO A 228 -3.57 0.79 37.64
N ASP A 229 -2.53 1.61 37.44
CA ASP A 229 -2.32 2.40 36.24
C ASP A 229 -0.83 2.78 36.07
N VAL A 230 -0.47 3.20 34.85
CA VAL A 230 0.92 3.46 34.45
C VAL A 230 1.50 4.66 35.21
N LYS A 231 0.69 5.70 35.45
CA LYS A 231 1.13 6.87 36.18
C LYS A 231 1.52 6.52 37.63
N THR A 232 0.70 5.72 38.32
CA THR A 232 1.01 5.24 39.68
C THR A 232 2.30 4.43 39.69
N ALA A 233 2.52 3.59 38.67
CA ALA A 233 3.74 2.80 38.55
C ALA A 233 5.01 3.67 38.43
N LEU A 234 4.94 4.76 37.66
CA LEU A 234 6.03 5.72 37.50
C LEU A 234 6.25 6.58 38.76
N GLU A 235 5.16 7.06 39.39
CA GLU A 235 5.24 7.94 40.57
C GLU A 235 5.66 7.20 41.86
N GLN A 236 5.41 5.89 41.98
CA GLN A 236 5.72 5.10 43.19
C GLN A 236 6.96 4.21 43.06
N SER A 237 7.44 3.95 41.84
CA SER A 237 8.74 3.31 41.61
C SER A 237 9.84 4.37 41.45
N ASP A 238 11.08 4.01 41.73
CA ASP A 238 12.22 4.87 41.35
C ASP A 238 12.42 4.78 39.83
N GLU A 239 11.97 5.78 39.07
CA GLU A 239 12.11 5.83 37.60
C GLU A 239 13.55 5.60 37.13
N SER A 240 14.56 6.01 37.90
CA SER A 240 15.98 5.78 37.53
C SER A 240 16.38 4.30 37.59
N ASN A 241 15.54 3.49 38.24
CA ASN A 241 15.73 2.06 38.47
C ASN A 241 14.73 1.21 37.65
N ILE A 242 13.68 1.76 37.04
CA ILE A 242 12.75 0.99 36.18
C ILE A 242 13.43 0.60 34.86
N ARG A 243 13.38 -0.67 34.46
CA ARG A 243 13.78 -1.14 33.12
C ARG A 243 12.58 -1.49 32.26
N SER A 244 11.57 -2.13 32.84
CA SER A 244 10.39 -2.58 32.11
C SER A 244 9.11 -2.23 32.85
N ILE A 245 8.10 -1.81 32.11
CA ILE A 245 6.72 -1.71 32.59
C ILE A 245 5.91 -2.78 31.85
N LEU A 246 5.56 -3.83 32.59
CA LEU A 246 4.85 -5.01 32.09
C LEU A 246 3.35 -4.82 32.27
N LEU A 247 2.67 -4.68 31.15
CA LEU A 247 1.25 -4.39 31.03
C LEU A 247 0.47 -5.71 30.93
N PHE A 248 -0.43 -5.96 31.87
CA PHE A 248 -1.36 -7.09 31.77
C PHE A 248 -2.42 -6.87 30.66
N PRO A 249 -3.10 -7.95 30.23
CA PRO A 249 -4.34 -7.82 29.45
C PRO A 249 -5.36 -6.96 30.22
N GLY A 250 -6.02 -6.04 29.53
CA GLY A 250 -7.09 -5.19 30.03
C GLY A 250 -7.18 -3.83 29.32
N ILE A 251 -8.18 -3.03 29.70
CA ILE A 251 -8.47 -1.73 29.08
C ILE A 251 -8.03 -0.59 30.00
N TYR A 252 -6.95 0.08 29.60
CA TYR A 252 -6.30 1.17 30.30
C TYR A 252 -7.01 2.50 30.02
N LYS A 253 -8.00 2.81 30.86
CA LYS A 253 -8.78 4.08 30.86
C LYS A 253 -8.36 5.01 31.99
N GLY A 254 -9.05 6.14 32.15
CA GLY A 254 -8.89 7.04 33.29
C GLY A 254 -7.72 8.02 33.15
N LEU A 255 -7.43 8.78 34.21
CA LEU A 255 -6.35 9.79 34.20
C LEU A 255 -4.97 9.20 34.52
N GLY A 256 -4.89 8.02 35.13
CA GLY A 256 -3.62 7.34 35.38
C GLY A 256 -3.00 6.68 34.14
N ASN A 257 -3.76 6.56 33.05
CA ASN A 257 -3.31 5.95 31.79
C ASN A 257 -3.31 6.95 30.61
N ARG A 258 -3.39 8.25 30.91
CA ARG A 258 -3.35 9.35 29.93
C ARG A 258 -2.57 10.51 30.52
N ASN A 259 -2.07 11.39 29.65
CA ASN A 259 -1.22 12.52 29.99
C ASN A 259 0.03 12.10 30.78
N ILE A 260 0.57 10.93 30.47
CA ILE A 260 1.78 10.38 31.07
C ILE A 260 2.95 11.15 30.45
N ASN A 261 3.72 11.85 31.28
CA ASN A 261 4.94 12.53 30.85
C ASN A 261 6.12 11.65 31.24
N LEU A 262 7.05 11.43 30.31
CA LEU A 262 8.24 10.62 30.49
C LEU A 262 9.47 11.45 30.12
N SER A 263 10.37 11.64 31.09
CA SER A 263 11.73 12.16 30.85
C SER A 263 12.71 11.22 31.55
N PRO A 264 12.81 9.96 31.09
CA PRO A 264 13.41 8.90 31.88
C PRO A 264 14.93 9.06 31.96
N ALA A 265 15.48 8.73 33.13
CA ALA A 265 16.91 8.75 33.41
C ALA A 265 17.66 7.50 32.91
N ASN A 266 16.95 6.57 32.27
CA ASN A 266 17.42 5.31 31.69
C ASN A 266 16.48 4.90 30.53
N SER A 267 16.76 3.78 29.86
CA SER A 267 15.84 3.24 28.84
C SER A 267 14.72 2.42 29.48
N ILE A 268 13.47 2.71 29.11
CA ILE A 268 12.27 2.05 29.65
C ILE A 268 11.54 1.27 28.54
N PHE A 269 11.15 0.04 28.86
CA PHE A 269 10.47 -0.89 27.96
C PHE A 269 9.02 -1.16 28.41
N PHE A 270 8.04 -0.56 27.73
CA PHE A 270 6.62 -0.83 27.94
C PHE A 270 6.20 -2.07 27.14
N LYS A 271 5.87 -3.17 27.81
CA LYS A 271 5.51 -4.44 27.15
C LYS A 271 4.11 -4.90 27.48
N SER A 272 3.28 -5.16 26.48
CA SER A 272 2.09 -6.00 26.67
C SER A 272 2.48 -7.46 26.93
N THR A 273 1.84 -8.07 27.91
CA THR A 273 1.91 -9.51 28.18
C THR A 273 0.82 -10.33 27.46
N GLY A 274 -0.14 -9.66 26.78
CA GLY A 274 -1.26 -10.29 26.06
C GLY A 274 -1.41 -9.90 24.59
N GLY A 275 -0.59 -8.99 24.07
CA GLY A 275 -0.67 -8.47 22.70
C GLY A 275 -1.76 -7.40 22.49
N THR A 276 -1.81 -6.90 21.26
CA THR A 276 -2.58 -5.69 20.88
C THR A 276 -4.08 -5.83 21.03
N SER A 277 -4.61 -7.04 20.86
CA SER A 277 -6.04 -7.33 21.00
C SER A 277 -6.52 -7.28 22.45
N SER A 278 -5.62 -7.33 23.44
CA SER A 278 -5.99 -7.42 24.85
C SER A 278 -5.39 -6.34 25.75
N THR A 279 -4.27 -5.69 25.38
CA THR A 279 -3.72 -4.53 26.11
C THR A 279 -4.04 -3.24 25.35
N ILE A 280 -5.08 -2.54 25.77
CA ILE A 280 -5.67 -1.40 25.04
C ILE A 280 -5.67 -0.15 25.92
N PHE A 281 -4.93 0.89 25.52
CA PHE A 281 -5.09 2.26 26.02
C PHE A 281 -6.25 2.92 25.29
N ASP A 282 -7.39 3.06 25.99
CA ASP A 282 -8.58 3.68 25.44
C ASP A 282 -8.74 5.09 26.02
N CYS A 283 -8.65 6.09 25.14
CA CYS A 283 -8.83 7.48 25.51
C CYS A 283 -10.29 7.93 25.61
N GLU A 284 -11.26 7.02 25.44
CA GLU A 284 -12.69 7.17 25.69
C GLU A 284 -13.41 8.23 24.83
N GLN A 285 -12.78 8.74 23.76
CA GLN A 285 -13.28 9.82 22.88
C GLN A 285 -13.70 11.12 23.61
N SER A 286 -13.45 11.21 24.92
CA SER A 286 -14.07 12.21 25.80
C SER A 286 -13.07 12.97 26.66
N ALA A 287 -11.82 12.50 26.80
CA ALA A 287 -10.77 13.23 27.50
C ALA A 287 -9.79 13.85 26.51
N ARG A 288 -9.58 15.16 26.63
CA ARG A 288 -8.45 15.84 25.99
C ARG A 288 -7.17 15.27 26.61
N GLY A 289 -6.36 14.55 25.83
CA GLY A 289 -5.15 13.94 26.38
C GLY A 289 -4.24 13.28 25.36
N VAL A 290 -2.95 13.56 25.50
CA VAL A 290 -1.87 12.78 24.89
C VAL A 290 -1.67 11.56 25.79
N VAL A 291 -1.49 10.34 25.27
CA VAL A 291 -1.22 9.16 26.12
C VAL A 291 0.17 9.28 26.72
N PHE A 292 1.19 9.42 25.87
CA PHE A 292 2.60 9.55 26.24
C PHE A 292 3.21 10.83 25.67
N ARG A 293 3.76 11.69 26.53
CA ARG A 293 4.64 12.80 26.15
C ARG A 293 6.07 12.47 26.56
N LEU A 294 7.02 12.60 25.65
CA LEU A 294 8.42 12.27 25.88
C LEU A 294 9.30 13.47 25.55
N TYR A 295 10.12 13.90 26.52
CA TYR A 295 10.91 15.13 26.44
C TYR A 295 12.35 14.94 26.87
N GLU A 296 13.29 15.50 26.10
CA GLU A 296 14.70 15.76 26.47
C GLU A 296 15.42 14.55 27.11
N SER A 297 15.39 13.39 26.45
CA SER A 297 16.04 12.17 26.95
C SER A 297 17.12 11.67 26.00
N ALA A 298 18.26 11.31 26.58
CA ALA A 298 19.35 10.61 25.92
C ALA A 298 19.12 9.08 25.82
N PHE A 299 17.96 8.59 26.26
CA PHE A 299 17.65 7.16 26.37
C PHE A 299 16.45 6.78 25.50
N GLU A 300 16.54 5.58 24.90
CA GLU A 300 15.44 5.00 24.11
C GLU A 300 14.27 4.59 25.02
N VAL A 301 13.04 4.94 24.63
CA VAL A 301 11.81 4.34 25.17
C VAL A 301 11.20 3.42 24.11
N THR A 302 10.86 2.19 24.49
CA THR A 302 10.20 1.24 23.58
C THR A 302 8.81 0.87 24.06
N PHE A 303 7.86 0.80 23.12
CA PHE A 303 6.52 0.25 23.33
C PHE A 303 6.35 -1.01 22.47
N GLU A 304 5.95 -2.12 23.08
CA GLU A 304 5.77 -3.41 22.40
C GLU A 304 4.39 -4.04 22.67
N GLY A 305 3.66 -4.36 21.60
CA GLY A 305 2.48 -5.22 21.64
C GLY A 305 1.20 -4.57 22.16
N LEU A 306 1.07 -3.24 22.15
CA LEU A 306 -0.09 -2.52 22.71
C LEU A 306 -0.93 -1.79 21.66
N THR A 307 -2.20 -1.55 21.99
CA THR A 307 -3.11 -0.70 21.20
C THR A 307 -3.31 0.64 21.89
N ILE A 308 -3.28 1.74 21.13
CA ILE A 308 -3.74 3.07 21.56
C ILE A 308 -4.91 3.48 20.68
N GLN A 309 -6.04 3.86 21.28
CA GLN A 309 -7.24 4.22 20.52
C GLN A 309 -8.10 5.32 21.11
N ASN A 310 -9.01 5.84 20.28
CA ASN A 310 -10.09 6.75 20.70
C ASN A 310 -9.60 8.08 21.30
N CYS A 311 -8.37 8.50 20.99
CA CYS A 311 -7.76 9.69 21.59
C CYS A 311 -8.15 10.95 20.83
N ILE A 312 -8.42 12.04 21.54
CA ILE A 312 -8.68 13.36 20.95
C ILE A 312 -7.74 14.37 21.61
N THR A 313 -6.93 15.04 20.79
CA THR A 313 -5.99 16.08 21.22
C THR A 313 -6.26 17.37 20.46
N TRP A 314 -6.19 18.51 21.16
CA TRP A 314 -6.48 19.84 20.61
C TRP A 314 -5.27 20.75 20.81
N SER A 315 -4.99 21.61 19.83
CA SER A 315 -3.86 22.55 19.80
C SER A 315 -4.01 23.83 20.67
N ALA A 316 -5.07 23.95 21.48
CA ALA A 316 -5.59 25.27 21.89
C ALA A 316 -5.22 25.80 23.29
N ASP A 317 -4.75 24.97 24.23
CA ASP A 317 -4.81 25.34 25.67
C ASP A 317 -3.48 25.79 26.33
N SER A 318 -2.30 25.75 25.67
CA SER A 318 -1.02 26.08 26.35
C SER A 318 0.15 26.65 25.53
N GLY A 319 0.02 26.88 24.22
CA GLY A 319 1.12 27.44 23.40
C GLY A 319 2.20 26.43 22.95
N GLU A 320 2.23 25.22 23.52
CA GLU A 320 2.95 24.10 22.91
C GLU A 320 2.19 23.60 21.66
N SER A 321 2.79 23.79 20.48
CA SER A 321 2.13 23.59 19.18
C SER A 321 2.05 22.13 18.72
N TYR A 322 2.05 21.19 19.66
CA TYR A 322 2.24 19.75 19.44
C TYR A 322 1.02 18.98 19.93
N SER A 323 0.43 18.16 19.06
CA SER A 323 -0.78 17.37 19.35
C SER A 323 -0.72 16.06 18.59
N GLY A 324 -1.35 15.01 19.13
CA GLY A 324 -1.15 13.62 18.74
C GLY A 324 -1.11 12.73 19.99
N PRO A 325 -1.66 11.50 19.98
CA PRO A 325 -1.66 10.55 21.11
C PRO A 325 -0.29 10.21 21.68
N ILE A 326 0.76 10.21 20.85
CA ILE A 326 2.15 10.14 21.28
C ILE A 326 2.83 11.45 20.84
N ASN A 327 3.48 12.15 21.77
CA ASN A 327 4.18 13.40 21.51
C ASN A 327 5.66 13.27 21.91
N LEU A 328 6.59 13.56 20.99
CA LEU A 328 8.03 13.39 21.19
C LEU A 328 8.78 14.72 20.96
N LEU A 329 9.68 15.09 21.87
CA LEU A 329 10.58 16.23 21.71
C LEU A 329 11.99 15.88 22.18
N SER A 330 12.97 15.87 21.27
CA SER A 330 14.37 15.60 21.60
C SER A 330 14.57 14.24 22.31
N VAL A 331 13.98 13.19 21.75
CA VAL A 331 14.01 11.80 22.26
C VAL A 331 14.09 10.76 21.13
N GLU A 332 14.51 9.54 21.48
CA GLU A 332 14.42 8.35 20.63
C GLU A 332 13.34 7.38 21.13
N VAL A 333 12.44 6.95 20.24
CA VAL A 333 11.36 6.01 20.56
C VAL A 333 11.26 4.89 19.53
N THR A 334 11.01 3.67 20.01
CA THR A 334 10.73 2.48 19.19
C THR A 334 9.32 1.96 19.46
N LEU A 335 8.57 1.69 18.39
CA LEU A 335 7.26 1.03 18.41
C LEU A 335 7.37 -0.34 17.73
N ARG A 336 6.95 -1.41 18.41
CA ARG A 336 6.99 -2.79 17.90
C ARG A 336 5.66 -3.49 18.09
N ASN A 337 5.13 -4.10 17.03
CA ASN A 337 3.88 -4.86 17.11
C ASN A 337 2.72 -4.02 17.70
N CYS A 338 2.67 -2.71 17.44
CA CYS A 338 1.69 -1.79 18.03
C CYS A 338 0.56 -1.44 17.05
N VAL A 339 -0.61 -1.09 17.58
CA VAL A 339 -1.73 -0.53 16.81
C VAL A 339 -2.09 0.85 17.36
N ILE A 340 -2.15 1.86 16.49
CA ILE A 340 -2.64 3.19 16.86
C ILE A 340 -3.78 3.55 15.91
N GLN A 341 -4.99 3.65 16.46
CA GLN A 341 -6.21 3.70 15.66
C GLN A 341 -7.29 4.64 16.19
N HIS A 342 -8.12 5.19 15.30
CA HIS A 342 -9.27 6.02 15.67
C HIS A 342 -8.90 7.24 16.54
N CYS A 343 -7.67 7.75 16.39
CA CYS A 343 -7.18 8.91 17.12
C CYS A 343 -7.31 10.19 16.28
N GLN A 344 -7.53 11.32 16.95
CA GLN A 344 -7.73 12.63 16.36
C GLN A 344 -6.76 13.65 16.96
N GLY A 345 -5.97 14.33 16.13
CA GLY A 345 -4.99 15.33 16.56
C GLY A 345 -5.16 16.70 15.94
N GLY A 346 -4.64 17.75 16.58
CA GLY A 346 -4.50 19.06 15.93
C GLY A 346 -3.45 19.02 14.80
N ARG A 347 -2.40 18.23 15.00
CA ARG A 347 -1.44 17.70 14.03
C ARG A 347 -1.28 16.21 14.34
N GLY A 348 -0.65 15.42 13.45
CA GLY A 348 -0.20 14.06 13.75
C GLY A 348 -1.22 13.20 14.48
N GLY A 349 -2.28 12.76 13.78
CA GLY A 349 -3.45 12.12 14.41
C GLY A 349 -3.14 10.91 15.30
N ALA A 350 -2.01 10.24 15.09
CA ALA A 350 -1.45 9.17 15.92
C ALA A 350 -0.18 9.59 16.69
N VAL A 351 0.77 10.25 16.02
CA VAL A 351 2.07 10.62 16.58
C VAL A 351 2.53 11.99 16.05
N THR A 352 3.06 12.83 16.95
CA THR A 352 3.71 14.10 16.62
C THR A 352 5.11 14.14 17.23
N PHE A 353 6.10 14.58 16.47
CA PHE A 353 7.49 14.56 16.95
C PHE A 353 8.39 15.65 16.35
N THR A 354 9.25 16.23 17.21
CA THR A 354 10.16 17.33 16.87
C THR A 354 11.56 17.04 17.38
N ALA A 355 12.60 17.29 16.57
CA ALA A 355 14.01 16.99 16.93
C ALA A 355 14.24 15.55 17.43
N SER A 356 13.43 14.59 16.96
CA SER A 356 13.30 13.24 17.53
C SER A 356 13.61 12.15 16.50
N THR A 357 13.85 10.93 16.98
CA THR A 357 13.93 9.73 16.13
C THR A 357 12.84 8.75 16.52
N LEU A 358 12.01 8.35 15.55
CA LEU A 358 10.96 7.34 15.73
C LEU A 358 11.27 6.12 14.85
N LYS A 359 11.34 4.94 15.47
CA LYS A 359 11.48 3.65 14.79
C LYS A 359 10.19 2.85 14.96
N VAL A 360 9.73 2.23 13.88
CA VAL A 360 8.43 1.55 13.83
C VAL A 360 8.58 0.20 13.12
N TYR A 361 8.23 -0.88 13.80
CA TYR A 361 8.34 -2.25 13.29
C TYR A 361 7.01 -3.00 13.45
N ASN A 362 6.57 -3.71 12.40
CA ASN A 362 5.38 -4.57 12.41
C ASN A 362 4.13 -3.91 13.05
N SER A 363 3.91 -2.63 12.78
CA SER A 363 2.90 -1.82 13.46
C SER A 363 1.88 -1.22 12.50
N ARG A 364 0.69 -0.87 13.00
CA ARG A 364 -0.43 -0.37 12.20
C ARG A 364 -0.93 0.97 12.68
N PHE A 365 -1.06 1.92 11.75
CA PHE A 365 -1.56 3.27 11.98
C PHE A 365 -2.76 3.47 11.07
N HIS A 366 -3.98 3.34 11.60
CA HIS A 366 -5.16 3.40 10.75
C HIS A 366 -6.38 4.09 11.33
N ASN A 367 -7.21 4.64 10.46
CA ASN A 367 -8.38 5.44 10.83
C ASN A 367 -8.05 6.63 11.75
N ASN A 368 -6.80 7.13 11.72
CA ASN A 368 -6.41 8.34 12.46
C ASN A 368 -6.68 9.57 11.61
N SER A 369 -7.04 10.68 12.24
CA SER A 369 -7.30 11.91 11.53
C SER A 369 -6.77 13.13 12.27
N VAL A 370 -6.80 14.26 11.58
CA VAL A 370 -6.71 15.56 12.24
C VAL A 370 -8.10 16.15 12.49
N VAL A 371 -8.25 16.87 13.60
CA VAL A 371 -9.49 17.56 13.96
C VAL A 371 -9.71 18.72 13.00
N GLU A 372 -10.87 18.76 12.34
CA GLU A 372 -11.31 19.93 11.57
C GLU A 372 -11.74 21.04 12.54
N SER A 373 -10.78 21.85 12.99
CA SER A 373 -11.10 23.10 13.66
C SER A 373 -11.73 24.04 12.64
N ALA A 374 -13.01 24.38 12.85
CA ALA A 374 -13.73 25.34 12.03
C ALA A 374 -12.91 26.63 11.85
N LEU A 375 -13.00 27.22 10.65
CA LEU A 375 -12.23 28.41 10.23
C LEU A 375 -12.71 29.72 10.88
N ASP A 376 -13.14 29.66 12.14
CA ASP A 376 -13.56 30.82 12.91
C ASP A 376 -12.35 31.61 13.42
N GLY A 377 -12.03 32.67 12.70
CA GLY A 377 -11.55 33.89 13.34
C GLY A 377 -10.08 33.93 13.79
N GLY A 378 -9.22 33.05 13.27
CA GLY A 378 -7.77 33.32 13.19
C GLY A 378 -6.92 33.01 14.43
N SER A 379 -6.47 31.77 14.56
CA SER A 379 -5.07 31.47 14.91
C SER A 379 -4.66 30.05 14.49
N THR A 380 -3.47 29.94 13.88
CA THR A 380 -2.59 28.75 13.84
C THR A 380 -3.14 27.36 13.46
N ILE A 381 -3.29 27.14 12.15
CA ILE A 381 -2.93 25.90 11.40
C ILE A 381 -2.64 24.61 12.22
N SER A 382 -3.74 23.99 12.64
CA SER A 382 -3.97 22.54 12.75
C SER A 382 -4.22 21.94 11.35
N GLY A 383 -4.24 20.60 11.22
CA GLY A 383 -4.72 19.91 10.01
C GLY A 383 -3.69 19.12 9.21
N TYR A 384 -2.48 18.89 9.75
CA TYR A 384 -1.38 18.22 9.05
C TYR A 384 -1.07 16.83 9.61
N GLY A 385 -0.78 15.85 8.73
CA GLY A 385 -0.33 14.52 9.16
C GLY A 385 -1.46 13.70 9.78
N GLY A 386 -2.27 13.02 8.99
CA GLY A 386 -3.44 12.29 9.52
C GLY A 386 -3.06 11.17 10.49
N ALA A 387 -1.86 10.58 10.37
CA ALA A 387 -1.24 9.75 11.40
C ALA A 387 0.00 10.42 12.01
N PHE A 388 0.95 10.86 11.19
CA PHE A 388 2.25 11.38 11.64
C PHE A 388 2.44 12.83 11.22
N TRP A 389 2.79 13.70 12.17
CA TRP A 389 3.39 14.99 11.88
C TRP A 389 4.78 15.07 12.49
N LEU A 390 5.76 15.55 11.73
CA LEU A 390 7.12 15.66 12.22
C LEU A 390 7.87 16.88 11.67
N ASP A 391 8.74 17.43 12.53
CA ASP A 391 9.62 18.55 12.24
C ASP A 391 11.06 18.20 12.63
N SER A 392 11.99 18.33 11.67
CA SER A 392 13.44 18.18 11.89
C SER A 392 13.79 16.87 12.62
N SER A 393 13.18 15.77 12.17
CA SER A 393 13.11 14.48 12.86
C SER A 393 13.26 13.30 11.91
N ASN A 394 13.78 12.19 12.42
CA ASN A 394 13.99 10.96 11.66
C ASN A 394 12.84 9.97 11.88
N LEU A 395 12.45 9.26 10.81
CA LEU A 395 11.44 8.20 10.87
C LEU A 395 11.94 6.96 10.13
N MET A 396 11.98 5.83 10.82
CA MET A 396 12.15 4.52 10.18
C MET A 396 10.88 3.71 10.36
N MET A 397 10.24 3.30 9.27
CA MET A 397 9.12 2.36 9.28
C MET A 397 9.46 1.09 8.51
N GLN A 398 9.25 -0.06 9.15
CA GLN A 398 9.52 -1.37 8.56
C GLN A 398 8.36 -2.34 8.82
N ASP A 399 8.01 -3.16 7.81
CA ASP A 399 7.00 -4.23 7.90
C ASP A 399 5.62 -3.73 8.41
N SER A 400 5.27 -2.48 8.11
CA SER A 400 4.19 -1.73 8.78
C SER A 400 3.11 -1.23 7.82
N THR A 401 1.96 -0.83 8.33
CA THR A 401 0.84 -0.30 7.51
C THR A 401 0.38 1.05 8.02
N CYS A 402 0.19 1.99 7.09
CA CYS A 402 -0.51 3.25 7.35
C CYS A 402 -1.73 3.34 6.42
N SER A 403 -2.95 3.18 6.95
CA SER A 403 -4.15 3.12 6.10
C SER A 403 -5.37 3.89 6.60
N ASN A 404 -6.18 4.41 5.68
CA ASN A 404 -7.39 5.18 5.99
C ASN A 404 -7.16 6.40 6.91
N ASN A 405 -5.96 6.99 6.90
CA ASN A 405 -5.67 8.18 7.69
C ASN A 405 -6.01 9.45 6.92
N ARG A 406 -6.44 10.50 7.64
CA ARG A 406 -7.03 11.71 7.02
C ARG A 406 -6.41 13.01 7.55
N ALA A 407 -5.76 13.76 6.66
CA ALA A 407 -5.32 15.13 6.89
C ALA A 407 -6.32 16.15 6.31
N TYR A 408 -6.42 17.33 6.91
CA TYR A 408 -7.18 18.44 6.35
C TYR A 408 -6.36 19.27 5.34
N PHE A 409 -5.04 19.32 5.51
CA PHE A 409 -4.15 20.04 4.61
C PHE A 409 -3.25 19.08 3.85
N TYR A 410 -2.18 18.61 4.50
CA TYR A 410 -1.08 17.91 3.85
C TYR A 410 -0.77 16.58 4.56
N GLY A 411 -0.47 15.53 3.79
CA GLY A 411 0.03 14.27 4.31
C GLY A 411 -1.03 13.45 5.02
N GLY A 412 -1.90 12.76 4.27
CA GLY A 412 -3.01 12.01 4.88
C GLY A 412 -2.55 10.91 5.84
N CYS A 413 -1.41 10.27 5.60
CA CYS A 413 -0.66 9.57 6.63
C CYS A 413 0.43 10.47 7.26
N ILE A 414 1.41 10.93 6.47
CA ILE A 414 2.64 11.59 6.97
C ILE A 414 2.78 13.02 6.45
N ARG A 415 2.94 13.98 7.35
CA ARG A 415 3.49 15.32 7.04
C ARG A 415 4.85 15.49 7.69
N ALA A 416 5.89 15.75 6.89
CA ALA A 416 7.24 15.99 7.39
C ALA A 416 7.84 17.29 6.87
N VAL A 417 8.49 18.06 7.77
CA VAL A 417 9.17 19.34 7.51
C VAL A 417 10.51 19.39 8.23
N GLY A 418 11.32 20.42 7.96
CA GLY A 418 12.39 20.85 8.85
C GLY A 418 13.78 20.66 8.27
N ASP A 419 14.74 20.27 9.12
CA ASP A 419 16.15 20.13 8.76
C ASP A 419 16.38 19.17 7.57
N PRO A 420 17.00 19.62 6.46
CA PRO A 420 17.40 18.77 5.32
C PRO A 420 18.32 17.59 5.68
N ALA A 421 18.98 17.61 6.84
CA ALA A 421 19.75 16.48 7.36
C ALA A 421 18.89 15.33 7.90
N SER A 422 17.58 15.54 8.09
CA SER A 422 16.66 14.51 8.59
C SER A 422 16.39 13.45 7.51
N GLU A 423 16.24 12.19 7.94
CA GLU A 423 16.04 11.04 7.05
C GLU A 423 14.75 10.27 7.37
N LEU A 424 14.02 9.92 6.30
CA LEU A 424 12.81 9.12 6.35
C LEU A 424 13.00 7.84 5.55
N THR A 425 12.95 6.69 6.23
CA THR A 425 13.19 5.36 5.64
C THR A 425 11.96 4.48 5.76
N PHE A 426 11.48 3.95 4.63
CA PHE A 426 10.31 3.07 4.53
C PHE A 426 10.70 1.77 3.83
N ILE A 427 10.59 0.64 4.53
CA ILE A 427 10.96 -0.69 4.02
C ILE A 427 9.79 -1.66 4.22
N ARG A 428 9.22 -2.21 3.15
CA ARG A 428 8.04 -3.10 3.23
C ARG A 428 6.88 -2.47 4.00
N VAL A 429 6.50 -1.26 3.58
CA VAL A 429 5.38 -0.49 4.15
C VAL A 429 4.23 -0.42 3.13
N ASN A 430 3.00 -0.53 3.62
CA ASN A 430 1.80 -0.29 2.81
C ASN A 430 1.14 1.04 3.22
N PHE A 431 0.98 1.95 2.26
CA PHE A 431 0.23 3.20 2.39
C PHE A 431 -1.06 3.09 1.59
N GLU A 432 -2.18 2.89 2.27
CA GLU A 432 -3.45 2.51 1.63
C GLU A 432 -4.62 3.44 2.00
N ALA A 433 -5.35 3.94 1.00
CA ALA A 433 -6.58 4.73 1.22
C ALA A 433 -6.42 5.97 2.13
N ASN A 434 -5.22 6.54 2.23
CA ASN A 434 -5.00 7.76 3.01
C ASN A 434 -5.45 8.99 2.20
N THR A 435 -5.96 10.00 2.89
CA THR A 435 -6.56 11.19 2.25
C THR A 435 -6.05 12.51 2.81
N ALA A 436 -5.84 13.47 1.91
CA ALA A 436 -5.57 14.87 2.23
C ALA A 436 -6.49 15.78 1.38
N VAL A 437 -6.56 17.08 1.65
CA VAL A 437 -7.35 18.02 0.81
C VAL A 437 -6.49 18.84 -0.15
N PHE A 438 -5.20 19.01 0.15
CA PHE A 438 -4.32 19.86 -0.67
C PHE A 438 -3.08 19.13 -1.22
N TYR A 439 -2.29 18.44 -0.39
CA TYR A 439 -1.07 17.78 -0.90
C TYR A 439 -0.77 16.44 -0.22
N GLY A 440 -0.39 15.43 -0.99
CA GLY A 440 0.10 14.16 -0.47
C GLY A 440 -0.97 13.35 0.26
N GLY A 441 -1.80 12.60 -0.46
CA GLY A 441 -2.84 11.77 0.16
C GLY A 441 -2.27 10.73 1.13
N ALA A 442 -1.10 10.15 0.85
CA ALA A 442 -0.28 9.42 1.82
C ALA A 442 0.76 10.33 2.50
N MET A 443 1.66 10.95 1.74
CA MET A 443 2.82 11.66 2.28
C MET A 443 3.01 13.04 1.67
N ALA A 444 3.25 14.05 2.51
CA ALA A 444 3.67 15.38 2.08
C ALA A 444 4.98 15.75 2.78
N ILE A 445 6.07 15.81 2.03
CA ILE A 445 7.44 15.96 2.54
C ILE A 445 8.03 17.25 1.99
N ALA A 446 8.58 18.08 2.89
CA ALA A 446 9.36 19.24 2.52
C ALA A 446 10.71 19.17 3.24
N THR A 447 11.81 19.39 2.50
CA THR A 447 13.21 19.40 3.01
C THR A 447 13.64 18.15 3.81
N GLN A 448 13.95 17.04 3.13
CA GLN A 448 14.46 15.80 3.75
C GLN A 448 15.17 14.86 2.77
N ARG A 449 15.91 13.87 3.31
CA ARG A 449 16.31 12.65 2.58
C ARG A 449 15.24 11.57 2.75
N VAL A 450 14.86 10.88 1.67
CA VAL A 450 13.79 9.87 1.71
C VAL A 450 14.22 8.58 1.00
N VAL A 451 14.20 7.45 1.70
CA VAL A 451 14.51 6.12 1.16
C VAL A 451 13.26 5.25 1.22
N VAL A 452 12.84 4.73 0.06
CA VAL A 452 11.61 3.95 -0.07
C VAL A 452 11.91 2.63 -0.79
N GLN A 453 11.76 1.51 -0.10
CA GLN A 453 12.07 0.18 -0.61
C GLN A 453 10.94 -0.82 -0.36
N ASP A 454 10.58 -1.61 -1.37
CA ASP A 454 9.58 -2.69 -1.26
C ASP A 454 8.19 -2.19 -0.78
N VAL A 455 7.82 -0.96 -1.14
CA VAL A 455 6.65 -0.22 -0.61
C VAL A 455 5.52 -0.16 -1.63
N VAL A 456 4.27 -0.14 -1.12
CA VAL A 456 3.07 0.09 -1.93
C VAL A 456 2.36 1.37 -1.49
N PHE A 457 1.99 2.21 -2.44
CA PHE A 457 1.06 3.32 -2.30
C PHE A 457 -0.20 3.00 -3.10
N ALA A 458 -1.27 2.59 -2.43
CA ALA A 458 -2.53 2.19 -3.07
C ALA A 458 -3.70 3.10 -2.68
N HIS A 459 -4.49 3.54 -3.67
CA HIS A 459 -5.76 4.24 -3.44
C HIS A 459 -5.68 5.51 -2.57
N ASN A 460 -4.52 6.15 -2.47
CA ASN A 460 -4.37 7.39 -1.73
C ASN A 460 -4.86 8.55 -2.61
N VAL A 461 -5.62 9.48 -2.01
CA VAL A 461 -6.32 10.52 -2.78
C VAL A 461 -6.18 11.89 -2.12
N VAL A 462 -5.92 12.91 -2.94
CA VAL A 462 -6.14 14.30 -2.54
C VAL A 462 -7.55 14.72 -2.97
N LEU A 463 -8.43 14.87 -1.98
CA LEU A 463 -9.87 15.14 -2.14
C LEU A 463 -10.15 16.62 -2.42
N THR A 464 -11.19 16.90 -3.21
CA THR A 464 -11.81 18.22 -3.17
C THR A 464 -12.66 18.39 -1.91
N ARG A 465 -12.89 19.65 -1.49
CA ARG A 465 -13.82 20.00 -0.39
C ARG A 465 -15.26 19.51 -0.57
N PHE A 466 -15.66 19.04 -1.75
CA PHE A 466 -17.05 18.67 -2.03
C PHE A 466 -17.37 17.20 -1.75
N GLU A 467 -16.38 16.31 -1.62
CA GLU A 467 -16.61 14.89 -1.36
C GLU A 467 -16.69 14.54 0.13
N SER A 468 -16.23 15.42 1.03
CA SER A 468 -16.57 15.32 2.46
C SER A 468 -18.03 15.71 2.68
N ARG A 469 -18.94 14.75 2.49
CA ARG A 469 -20.40 14.92 2.60
C ARG A 469 -20.88 15.18 4.03
N SER A 470 -20.70 16.42 4.49
CA SER A 470 -21.56 17.05 5.49
C SER A 470 -21.96 18.44 5.01
N SER A 471 -23.25 18.59 4.72
CA SER A 471 -23.87 19.69 3.99
C SER A 471 -23.59 21.11 4.51
N ARG A 472 -23.58 22.08 3.57
CA ARG A 472 -23.69 23.54 3.73
C ARG A 472 -22.45 24.29 4.26
N TYR A 473 -21.58 24.65 3.31
CA TYR A 473 -20.93 25.97 3.30
C TYR A 473 -21.23 26.68 1.97
N VAL A 474 -22.32 27.44 1.94
CA VAL A 474 -22.52 28.52 0.95
C VAL A 474 -22.37 29.83 1.72
N VAL A 475 -21.21 30.45 1.59
CA VAL A 475 -21.00 31.85 1.98
C VAL A 475 -21.00 32.68 0.69
N GLY A 476 -21.68 33.83 0.73
CA GLY A 476 -22.19 34.53 -0.46
C GLY A 476 -21.18 34.77 -1.59
N GLU A 477 -21.64 34.54 -2.81
CA GLU A 477 -21.08 35.03 -4.09
C GLU A 477 -19.56 34.95 -4.30
N ARG A 478 -18.90 33.94 -3.74
CA ARG A 478 -17.55 33.53 -4.17
C ARG A 478 -17.58 32.17 -4.84
N ARG A 479 -17.38 32.24 -6.16
CA ARG A 479 -17.07 31.19 -7.12
C ARG A 479 -16.14 30.12 -6.52
N LEU A 480 -16.38 28.87 -6.93
CA LEU A 480 -15.59 27.67 -6.61
C LEU A 480 -14.11 28.00 -6.39
N ILE A 481 -13.64 27.83 -5.16
CA ILE A 481 -12.21 27.60 -4.94
C ILE A 481 -12.02 26.11 -5.26
N GLU A 482 -11.66 25.84 -6.51
CA GLU A 482 -10.97 24.61 -6.86
C GLU A 482 -9.77 24.51 -5.92
N ALA A 483 -9.74 23.47 -5.08
CA ALA A 483 -8.55 23.19 -4.29
C ALA A 483 -7.59 22.47 -5.22
N ASP A 484 -6.41 23.04 -5.47
CA ASP A 484 -5.39 22.54 -6.41
C ASP A 484 -4.67 21.27 -5.91
N GLY A 485 -5.47 20.29 -5.50
CA GLY A 485 -5.07 19.10 -4.76
C GLY A 485 -4.10 18.24 -5.55
N SER A 486 -2.84 18.14 -5.12
CA SER A 486 -1.77 17.54 -5.94
C SER A 486 -0.90 16.52 -5.19
N GLY A 487 -0.34 15.54 -5.89
CA GLY A 487 0.40 14.43 -5.27
C GLY A 487 -0.55 13.45 -4.58
N GLY A 488 -1.31 12.67 -5.37
CA GLY A 488 -2.41 11.84 -4.87
C GLY A 488 -1.97 10.83 -3.81
N ALA A 489 -0.84 10.14 -4.02
CA ALA A 489 -0.13 9.50 -2.91
C ALA A 489 0.88 10.44 -2.27
N VAL A 490 1.78 11.02 -3.05
CA VAL A 490 2.98 11.66 -2.51
C VAL A 490 3.20 13.04 -3.12
N PHE A 491 3.55 14.00 -2.27
CA PHE A 491 3.96 15.35 -2.66
C PHE A 491 5.31 15.70 -2.04
N PHE A 492 6.29 16.03 -2.86
CA PHE A 492 7.62 16.51 -2.44
C PHE A 492 7.84 17.95 -2.90
N SER A 493 8.37 18.78 -1.99
CA SER A 493 8.81 20.15 -2.31
C SER A 493 10.08 20.53 -1.56
N ASN A 494 10.71 21.64 -1.95
CA ASN A 494 11.89 22.21 -1.30
C ASN A 494 13.07 21.24 -1.27
N ALA A 495 13.59 20.86 -2.44
CA ALA A 495 14.83 20.10 -2.61
C ALA A 495 14.91 18.76 -1.83
N VAL A 496 13.79 18.03 -1.73
CA VAL A 496 13.80 16.63 -1.24
C VAL A 496 14.67 15.78 -2.17
N GLN A 497 15.55 14.98 -1.56
CA GLN A 497 16.34 13.96 -2.25
C GLN A 497 15.75 12.59 -1.92
N ALA A 498 15.27 11.85 -2.93
CA ALA A 498 14.60 10.58 -2.69
C ALA A 498 15.05 9.45 -3.62
N THR A 499 14.97 8.22 -3.11
CA THR A 499 15.18 7.00 -3.91
C THR A 499 14.02 6.04 -3.67
N PHE A 500 13.39 5.59 -4.76
CA PHE A 500 12.37 4.54 -4.77
C PHE A 500 12.93 3.29 -5.43
N PHE A 501 12.96 2.16 -4.70
CA PHE A 501 13.43 0.87 -5.21
C PHE A 501 12.37 -0.22 -4.98
N ASN A 502 11.93 -0.88 -6.07
CA ASN A 502 10.87 -1.90 -6.01
C ASN A 502 9.59 -1.37 -5.35
N VAL A 503 8.99 -0.33 -5.94
CA VAL A 503 7.84 0.40 -5.37
C VAL A 503 6.66 0.39 -6.35
N ALA A 504 5.43 0.31 -5.82
CA ALA A 504 4.21 0.42 -6.61
C ALA A 504 3.36 1.63 -6.19
N PHE A 505 2.93 2.44 -7.15
CA PHE A 505 1.89 3.45 -7.04
C PHE A 505 0.66 2.96 -7.81
N LEU A 506 -0.40 2.55 -7.10
CA LEU A 506 -1.57 1.90 -7.66
C LEU A 506 -2.84 2.73 -7.40
N ALA A 507 -3.53 3.15 -8.47
CA ALA A 507 -4.84 3.78 -8.42
C ALA A 507 -4.95 4.98 -7.44
N ASN A 508 -3.89 5.79 -7.33
CA ASN A 508 -3.88 7.00 -6.54
C ASN A 508 -4.44 8.19 -7.35
N GLY A 509 -5.06 9.15 -6.67
CA GLY A 509 -5.87 10.21 -7.30
C GLY A 509 -5.52 11.62 -6.83
N ALA A 510 -5.40 12.57 -7.76
CA ALA A 510 -5.20 13.99 -7.46
C ALA A 510 -6.21 14.87 -8.21
N PHE A 511 -6.82 15.85 -7.55
CA PHE A 511 -7.72 16.75 -8.25
C PHE A 511 -7.01 17.68 -9.25
N SER A 512 -5.74 18.02 -9.03
CA SER A 512 -4.98 18.90 -9.92
C SER A 512 -3.86 18.14 -10.64
N ALA A 513 -2.78 17.79 -9.95
CA ALA A 513 -1.62 17.19 -10.61
C ALA A 513 -0.92 16.08 -9.83
N GLY A 514 -0.27 15.15 -10.54
CA GLY A 514 0.53 14.08 -9.95
C GLY A 514 -0.32 13.07 -9.21
N GLY A 515 -1.17 12.31 -9.90
CA GLY A 515 -2.11 11.36 -9.28
C GLY A 515 -1.41 10.30 -8.41
N GLY A 516 -0.28 9.78 -8.88
CA GLY A 516 0.66 9.04 -8.02
C GLY A 516 1.50 10.00 -7.17
N LEU A 517 2.34 10.79 -7.83
CA LEU A 517 3.40 11.58 -7.22
C LEU A 517 3.53 12.96 -7.87
N TYR A 518 3.74 13.99 -7.05
CA TYR A 518 4.14 15.32 -7.51
C TYR A 518 5.49 15.72 -6.90
N LEU A 519 6.45 16.00 -7.77
CA LEU A 519 7.76 16.58 -7.46
C LEU A 519 7.76 18.06 -7.85
N ASP A 520 8.04 18.94 -6.88
CA ASP A 520 8.13 20.39 -7.10
C ASP A 520 9.41 20.98 -6.49
N SER A 521 9.80 22.18 -6.92
CA SER A 521 10.79 23.03 -6.24
C SER A 521 12.11 22.31 -5.91
N GLU A 522 12.92 22.04 -6.94
CA GLU A 522 14.29 21.51 -6.89
C GLU A 522 14.43 20.08 -6.32
N CYS A 523 13.33 19.34 -6.13
CA CYS A 523 13.40 17.93 -5.72
C CYS A 523 14.15 17.07 -6.75
N GLN A 524 14.88 16.06 -6.26
CA GLN A 524 15.64 15.11 -7.08
C GLN A 524 15.27 13.69 -6.65
N VAL A 525 14.72 12.91 -7.60
CA VAL A 525 14.18 11.58 -7.29
C VAL A 525 14.63 10.53 -8.28
N ASP A 526 15.28 9.50 -7.75
CA ASP A 526 15.67 8.30 -8.48
C ASP A 526 14.60 7.21 -8.32
N PHE A 527 14.06 6.72 -9.43
CA PHE A 527 13.13 5.59 -9.48
C PHE A 527 13.83 4.39 -10.10
N LYS A 528 13.85 3.26 -9.39
CA LYS A 528 14.38 2.00 -9.87
C LYS A 528 13.38 0.88 -9.65
N GLN A 529 12.99 0.19 -10.73
CA GLN A 529 12.02 -0.92 -10.66
C GLN A 529 10.69 -0.47 -10.04
N VAL A 530 10.11 0.60 -10.60
CA VAL A 530 8.87 1.21 -10.08
C VAL A 530 7.70 0.95 -11.02
N LEU A 531 6.56 0.58 -10.45
CA LEU A 531 5.28 0.47 -11.14
C LEU A 531 4.40 1.67 -10.77
N MET A 532 3.87 2.37 -11.77
CA MET A 532 2.82 3.37 -11.61
C MET A 532 1.63 2.93 -12.46
N SER A 533 0.59 2.37 -11.84
CA SER A 533 -0.57 1.80 -12.54
C SER A 533 -1.87 2.51 -12.14
N GLU A 534 -2.70 2.84 -13.13
CA GLU A 534 -4.08 3.35 -12.95
C GLU A 534 -4.19 4.64 -12.11
N ASN A 535 -3.09 5.40 -11.97
CA ASN A 535 -3.08 6.66 -11.24
C ASN A 535 -3.72 7.75 -12.10
N TRP A 536 -4.48 8.66 -11.48
CA TRP A 536 -5.25 9.66 -12.21
C TRP A 536 -5.12 11.07 -11.62
N ALA A 537 -5.13 12.06 -12.51
CA ALA A 537 -5.22 13.46 -12.16
C ALA A 537 -6.30 14.15 -13.02
N THR A 538 -7.03 15.15 -12.51
CA THR A 538 -7.96 15.88 -13.37
C THR A 538 -7.21 16.73 -14.40
N TYR A 539 -6.09 17.36 -14.04
CA TYR A 539 -5.37 18.26 -14.96
C TYR A 539 -4.03 17.68 -15.48
N HIS A 540 -3.03 17.37 -14.64
CA HIS A 540 -1.67 17.12 -15.18
C HIS A 540 -0.89 15.98 -14.50
N GLY A 541 -0.30 15.08 -15.28
CA GLY A 541 0.57 14.02 -14.74
C GLY A 541 -0.23 12.98 -13.96
N GLY A 542 -0.98 12.12 -14.65
CA GLY A 542 -1.83 11.11 -14.00
C GLY A 542 -1.05 10.18 -13.06
N ALA A 543 0.15 9.74 -13.48
CA ALA A 543 1.09 9.07 -12.58
C ALA A 543 2.05 10.04 -11.88
N LEU A 544 2.75 10.89 -12.64
CA LEU A 544 3.85 11.71 -12.15
C LEU A 544 3.79 13.14 -12.70
N ARG A 545 3.89 14.11 -11.81
CA ARG A 545 4.11 15.52 -12.14
C ARG A 545 5.52 15.93 -11.72
N VAL A 546 6.27 16.59 -12.61
CA VAL A 546 7.63 17.09 -12.36
C VAL A 546 7.68 18.59 -12.65
N SER A 547 7.82 19.42 -11.62
CA SER A 547 7.81 20.90 -11.70
C SER A 547 9.12 21.45 -11.14
N SER A 548 9.95 22.09 -11.98
CA SER A 548 11.24 22.64 -11.54
C SER A 548 12.10 21.62 -10.75
N ALA A 549 12.01 20.35 -11.12
CA ALA A 549 12.51 19.18 -10.38
C ALA A 549 13.13 18.15 -11.35
N ILE A 550 13.82 17.16 -10.80
CA ILE A 550 14.55 16.12 -11.52
C ILE A 550 13.97 14.74 -11.18
N ALA A 551 13.64 13.96 -12.21
CA ALA A 551 13.16 12.58 -12.09
C ALA A 551 14.00 11.63 -12.96
N SER A 552 14.72 10.69 -12.36
CA SER A 552 15.52 9.68 -13.07
C SER A 552 14.82 8.34 -13.03
N LEU A 553 14.33 7.85 -14.17
CA LEU A 553 13.52 6.64 -14.28
C LEU A 553 14.34 5.49 -14.84
N ASN A 554 14.57 4.44 -14.06
CA ASN A 554 15.25 3.21 -14.48
C ASN A 554 14.35 1.98 -14.25
N GLU A 555 14.10 1.18 -15.28
CA GLU A 555 13.22 0.00 -15.22
C GLU A 555 11.80 0.34 -14.70
N VAL A 556 11.24 1.48 -15.10
CA VAL A 556 9.93 1.98 -14.63
C VAL A 556 8.80 1.61 -15.62
N ARG A 557 7.63 1.25 -15.09
CA ARG A 557 6.42 0.95 -15.87
C ARG A 557 5.30 1.91 -15.48
N LEU A 558 4.77 2.67 -16.44
CA LEU A 558 3.67 3.61 -16.28
C LEU A 558 2.50 3.13 -17.15
N LEU A 559 1.50 2.55 -16.49
CA LEU A 559 0.43 1.77 -17.11
C LEU A 559 -0.93 2.40 -16.83
N GLY A 560 -1.77 2.55 -17.84
CA GLY A 560 -3.19 2.92 -17.68
C GLY A 560 -3.45 4.21 -16.89
N SER A 561 -2.48 5.13 -16.82
CA SER A 561 -2.58 6.35 -16.02
C SER A 561 -3.19 7.49 -16.84
N MET A 562 -3.98 8.35 -16.18
CA MET A 562 -4.91 9.27 -16.85
C MET A 562 -4.78 10.72 -16.38
N ALA A 563 -4.77 11.66 -17.32
CA ALA A 563 -5.02 13.08 -17.06
C ALA A 563 -6.35 13.46 -17.73
N GLU A 564 -7.43 13.71 -16.97
CA GLU A 564 -8.79 13.78 -17.52
C GLU A 564 -9.02 14.96 -18.48
N LEU A 565 -8.61 16.17 -18.06
CA LEU A 565 -8.90 17.46 -18.70
C LEU A 565 -7.64 18.23 -19.11
N GLY A 566 -6.46 17.64 -18.97
CA GLY A 566 -5.19 18.26 -19.36
C GLY A 566 -4.22 17.29 -20.01
N GLU A 567 -3.04 17.10 -19.42
CA GLU A 567 -1.87 16.64 -20.16
C GLU A 567 -0.92 15.75 -19.38
N GLY A 568 -0.25 14.83 -20.09
CA GLY A 568 0.68 13.89 -19.45
C GLY A 568 -0.08 12.82 -18.68
N GLY A 569 -0.76 11.91 -19.38
CA GLY A 569 -1.54 10.84 -18.73
C GLY A 569 -0.68 9.99 -17.80
N ALA A 570 0.55 9.66 -18.22
CA ALA A 570 1.58 9.19 -17.30
C ALA A 570 2.38 10.36 -16.68
N ILE A 571 3.15 11.13 -17.46
CA ILE A 571 4.06 12.17 -16.95
C ILE A 571 3.72 13.56 -17.50
N SER A 572 3.63 14.55 -16.61
CA SER A 572 3.64 15.97 -17.00
C SER A 572 4.86 16.67 -16.42
N CYS A 573 5.79 17.06 -17.29
CA CYS A 573 7.00 17.78 -16.90
C CYS A 573 6.96 19.25 -17.33
N VAL A 574 7.23 20.15 -16.38
CA VAL A 574 7.25 21.61 -16.57
C VAL A 574 8.51 22.20 -15.92
N SER A 575 9.31 22.94 -16.70
CA SER A 575 10.53 23.61 -16.23
C SER A 575 11.55 22.71 -15.50
N GLY A 576 11.48 21.39 -15.71
CA GLY A 576 12.28 20.37 -15.02
C GLY A 576 13.09 19.48 -15.95
N PHE A 577 13.50 18.33 -15.44
CA PHE A 577 14.25 17.31 -16.18
C PHE A 577 13.71 15.91 -15.88
N VAL A 578 13.54 15.09 -16.93
CA VAL A 578 13.24 13.65 -16.79
C VAL A 578 14.28 12.85 -17.56
N GLU A 579 14.92 11.90 -16.90
CA GLU A 579 15.85 10.97 -17.54
C GLU A 579 15.20 9.59 -17.66
N LEU A 580 15.26 8.99 -18.86
CA LEU A 580 14.76 7.64 -19.12
C LEU A 580 15.95 6.69 -19.32
N ARG A 581 16.19 5.78 -18.37
CA ARG A 581 17.30 4.82 -18.36
C ARG A 581 16.80 3.39 -18.50
N GLY A 582 17.58 2.55 -19.18
CA GLY A 582 17.22 1.14 -19.42
C GLY A 582 15.86 1.00 -20.11
N LYS A 583 15.02 0.08 -19.64
CA LYS A 583 13.68 -0.15 -20.21
C LYS A 583 12.59 0.57 -19.40
N VAL A 584 12.18 1.74 -19.87
CA VAL A 584 10.97 2.43 -19.36
C VAL A 584 9.78 2.11 -20.27
N LEU A 585 8.62 1.76 -19.71
CA LEU A 585 7.41 1.41 -20.45
C LEU A 585 6.28 2.39 -20.13
N PHE A 586 5.69 2.98 -21.16
CA PHE A 586 4.48 3.80 -21.13
C PHE A 586 3.40 3.10 -21.94
N GLU A 587 2.41 2.51 -21.27
CA GLU A 587 1.39 1.67 -21.91
C GLU A 587 -0.03 2.05 -21.49
N LEU A 588 -0.95 2.14 -22.45
CA LEU A 588 -2.39 2.40 -22.24
C LEU A 588 -2.73 3.70 -21.48
N ASN A 589 -1.81 4.68 -21.43
CA ASN A 589 -2.08 5.96 -20.77
C ASN A 589 -2.98 6.86 -21.63
N THR A 590 -3.75 7.74 -20.98
CA THR A 590 -4.77 8.58 -21.63
C THR A 590 -4.74 10.03 -21.16
N ALA A 591 -4.89 10.98 -22.10
CA ALA A 591 -5.07 12.40 -21.79
C ALA A 591 -5.67 13.16 -22.99
N PRO A 592 -6.19 14.39 -22.83
CA PRO A 592 -6.42 15.28 -23.96
C PRO A 592 -5.16 15.50 -24.83
N ALA A 593 -3.99 15.74 -24.23
CA ALA A 593 -2.72 15.79 -24.98
C ALA A 593 -1.53 15.13 -24.26
N GLY A 594 -0.63 14.52 -25.04
CA GLY A 594 0.58 13.87 -24.52
C GLY A 594 0.25 12.72 -23.57
N ALA A 595 -0.47 11.71 -24.07
CA ALA A 595 -1.07 10.70 -23.19
C ALA A 595 -0.04 9.89 -22.38
N ALA A 596 1.16 9.65 -22.89
CA ALA A 596 2.29 9.19 -22.09
C ALA A 596 3.03 10.36 -21.42
N ILE A 597 3.51 11.35 -22.18
CA ILE A 597 4.31 12.47 -21.65
C ILE A 597 3.87 13.82 -22.24
N SER A 598 3.68 14.83 -21.39
CA SER A 598 3.69 16.25 -21.77
C SER A 598 4.94 16.94 -21.26
N ILE A 599 5.58 17.73 -22.14
CA ILE A 599 6.87 18.39 -21.91
C ILE A 599 6.70 19.88 -22.23
N ASP A 600 6.68 20.73 -21.20
CA ASP A 600 6.50 22.18 -21.34
C ASP A 600 7.64 22.96 -20.67
N GLU A 601 8.52 23.57 -21.46
CA GLU A 601 9.76 24.21 -20.98
C GLU A 601 10.67 23.27 -20.14
N CYS A 602 10.46 21.96 -20.25
CA CYS A 602 11.21 20.87 -19.61
C CYS A 602 12.07 20.12 -20.66
N THR A 603 13.09 19.40 -20.20
CA THR A 603 13.87 18.47 -21.03
C THR A 603 13.61 17.01 -20.63
N VAL A 604 13.44 16.13 -21.61
CA VAL A 604 13.36 14.67 -21.40
C VAL A 604 14.43 13.97 -22.24
N ASP A 605 15.41 13.37 -21.56
CA ASP A 605 16.56 12.74 -22.21
C ASP A 605 16.58 11.22 -21.96
N ALA A 606 17.02 10.47 -22.98
CA ALA A 606 17.25 9.03 -22.92
C ALA A 606 18.61 8.71 -23.61
N PRO A 607 19.64 8.26 -22.86
CA PRO A 607 20.96 7.92 -23.40
C PRO A 607 20.94 6.69 -24.34
N GLU A 608 22.07 6.39 -24.97
CA GLU A 608 22.21 5.31 -25.97
C GLU A 608 21.81 3.90 -25.46
N ASP A 609 21.95 3.64 -24.16
CA ASP A 609 21.57 2.37 -23.51
C ASP A 609 20.08 2.29 -23.13
N ALA A 610 19.33 3.38 -23.27
CA ALA A 610 17.90 3.41 -23.01
C ALA A 610 17.07 2.88 -24.20
N ALA A 611 16.03 2.11 -23.88
CA ALA A 611 15.07 1.59 -24.86
C ALA A 611 13.64 1.83 -24.36
N PRO A 612 13.17 3.10 -24.31
CA PRO A 612 11.84 3.41 -23.83
C PRO A 612 10.78 2.96 -24.85
N VAL A 613 9.68 2.42 -24.33
CA VAL A 613 8.55 1.90 -25.12
C VAL A 613 7.30 2.72 -24.81
N PHE A 614 6.68 3.26 -25.85
CA PHE A 614 5.43 3.99 -25.83
C PHE A 614 4.40 3.20 -26.65
N ALA A 615 3.54 2.44 -25.99
CA ALA A 615 2.61 1.51 -26.62
C ALA A 615 1.15 1.82 -26.28
N PHE A 616 0.27 1.84 -27.29
CA PHE A 616 -1.19 1.95 -27.10
C PHE A 616 -1.68 3.17 -26.29
N ASN A 617 -0.89 4.23 -26.19
CA ASN A 617 -1.30 5.46 -25.51
C ASN A 617 -2.28 6.25 -26.42
N THR A 618 -3.28 6.90 -25.82
CA THR A 618 -4.39 7.51 -26.56
C THR A 618 -4.66 8.95 -26.11
N ALA A 619 -4.54 9.89 -27.05
CA ALA A 619 -4.84 11.30 -26.85
C ALA A 619 -6.15 11.75 -27.54
N GLU A 620 -7.01 12.49 -26.82
CA GLU A 620 -8.26 13.02 -27.40
C GLU A 620 -8.03 14.18 -28.40
N GLU A 621 -6.85 14.80 -28.35
CA GLU A 621 -6.46 15.90 -29.23
C GLU A 621 -5.09 15.63 -29.88
N GLN A 622 -3.99 15.76 -29.14
CA GLN A 622 -2.64 15.90 -29.70
C GLN A 622 -1.60 15.00 -29.02
N GLY A 623 -0.66 14.44 -29.80
CA GLY A 623 0.50 13.73 -29.24
C GLY A 623 0.09 12.44 -28.54
N GLY A 624 -0.31 11.43 -29.33
CA GLY A 624 -0.89 10.19 -28.81
C GLY A 624 0.00 9.44 -27.82
N ALA A 625 1.33 9.61 -27.90
CA ALA A 625 2.24 9.35 -26.80
C ALA A 625 2.77 10.65 -26.18
N VAL A 626 3.37 11.54 -26.97
CA VAL A 626 4.15 12.68 -26.47
C VAL A 626 3.68 13.99 -27.08
N VAL A 627 3.50 15.01 -26.23
CA VAL A 627 3.34 16.41 -26.66
C VAL A 627 4.49 17.27 -26.17
N ILE A 628 5.08 18.06 -27.07
CA ILE A 628 6.12 19.06 -26.77
C ILE A 628 5.51 20.45 -26.89
N ARG A 629 5.62 21.23 -25.81
CA ARG A 629 5.01 22.54 -25.65
C ARG A 629 6.07 23.60 -25.32
N LYS A 630 5.81 24.82 -25.80
CA LYS A 630 6.74 25.96 -25.69
C LYS A 630 8.19 25.52 -26.00
N LYS A 631 9.15 25.74 -25.10
CA LYS A 631 10.57 25.36 -25.26
C LYS A 631 10.89 23.96 -24.71
N GLY A 632 9.92 23.05 -24.71
CA GLY A 632 10.17 21.66 -24.31
C GLY A 632 11.14 20.97 -25.27
N ALA A 633 11.97 20.07 -24.74
CA ALA A 633 12.93 19.30 -25.51
C ALA A 633 12.84 17.80 -25.20
N MET A 634 13.00 16.96 -26.23
CA MET A 634 13.17 15.52 -26.08
C MET A 634 14.38 15.01 -26.88
N THR A 635 15.33 14.36 -26.21
CA THR A 635 16.50 13.73 -26.82
C THR A 635 16.50 12.23 -26.54
N ILE A 636 16.27 11.40 -27.55
CA ILE A 636 16.38 9.94 -27.42
C ILE A 636 17.53 9.44 -28.30
N GLN A 637 18.59 8.94 -27.66
CA GLN A 637 19.79 8.43 -28.32
C GLN A 637 19.75 6.91 -28.54
N GLY A 638 19.01 6.18 -27.71
CA GLY A 638 18.82 4.73 -27.80
C GLY A 638 17.53 4.30 -28.52
N ALA A 639 17.36 2.99 -28.71
CA ALA A 639 16.34 2.41 -29.59
C ALA A 639 14.92 2.43 -28.98
N ALA A 640 14.26 3.58 -29.05
CA ALA A 640 12.87 3.73 -28.61
C ALA A 640 11.85 3.08 -29.56
N LEU A 641 10.73 2.64 -29.00
CA LEU A 641 9.57 2.12 -29.74
C LEU A 641 8.35 2.99 -29.47
N PHE A 642 7.73 3.53 -30.52
CA PHE A 642 6.41 4.16 -30.48
C PHE A 642 5.45 3.29 -31.31
N GLU A 643 4.65 2.48 -30.63
CA GLU A 643 3.77 1.49 -31.24
C GLU A 643 2.29 1.76 -30.98
N SER A 644 1.48 1.79 -32.04
CA SER A 644 0.01 1.81 -31.96
C SER A 644 -0.57 2.94 -31.09
N ASN A 645 0.13 4.07 -30.97
CA ASN A 645 -0.38 5.25 -30.26
C ASN A 645 -1.37 6.01 -31.15
N HIS A 646 -2.37 6.64 -30.53
CA HIS A 646 -3.46 7.30 -31.23
C HIS A 646 -3.66 8.74 -30.74
N ALA A 647 -3.81 9.68 -31.68
CA ALA A 647 -4.32 11.01 -31.40
C ALA A 647 -5.55 11.27 -32.27
N ARG A 648 -6.56 11.98 -31.78
CA ARG A 648 -7.72 12.30 -32.64
C ARG A 648 -7.42 13.37 -33.69
N LEU A 649 -6.57 14.36 -33.36
CA LEU A 649 -6.26 15.50 -34.21
C LEU A 649 -4.87 15.39 -34.83
N GLU A 650 -3.80 15.46 -34.03
CA GLU A 650 -2.44 15.71 -34.55
C GLU A 650 -1.39 14.86 -33.82
N GLY A 651 -0.47 14.26 -34.57
CA GLY A 651 0.71 13.59 -34.02
C GLY A 651 0.41 12.28 -33.29
N GLY A 652 0.24 11.19 -34.03
CA GLY A 652 -0.26 9.92 -33.46
C GLY A 652 0.69 9.30 -32.42
N ALA A 653 2.00 9.47 -32.58
CA ALA A 653 2.97 9.31 -31.51
C ALA A 653 3.41 10.66 -30.93
N LEU A 654 3.82 11.61 -31.79
CA LEU A 654 4.50 12.84 -31.39
C LEU A 654 3.78 14.09 -31.92
N HIS A 655 3.51 15.07 -31.06
CA HIS A 655 3.11 16.42 -31.45
C HIS A 655 4.13 17.44 -30.94
N ILE A 656 4.60 18.34 -31.82
CA ILE A 656 5.67 19.29 -31.52
C ILE A 656 5.24 20.71 -31.89
N ASP A 657 5.00 21.55 -30.88
CA ASP A 657 4.69 22.97 -31.06
C ASP A 657 5.89 23.78 -31.59
N LYS A 658 5.61 25.00 -32.06
CA LYS A 658 6.52 25.90 -32.79
C LYS A 658 7.94 26.10 -32.19
N PHE A 659 8.12 25.94 -30.88
CA PHE A 659 9.40 26.13 -30.20
C PHE A 659 9.93 24.85 -29.54
N GLY A 660 9.24 23.72 -29.72
CA GLY A 660 9.64 22.43 -29.20
C GLY A 660 10.73 21.80 -30.05
N GLU A 661 11.59 21.00 -29.42
CA GLU A 661 12.71 20.33 -30.09
C GLU A 661 12.66 18.81 -29.83
N VAL A 662 12.75 18.00 -30.88
CA VAL A 662 12.84 16.54 -30.77
C VAL A 662 14.00 16.01 -31.61
N PHE A 663 14.87 15.23 -30.97
CA PHE A 663 15.86 14.39 -31.63
C PHE A 663 15.65 12.93 -31.26
N LEU A 664 15.37 12.07 -32.24
CA LEU A 664 15.40 10.61 -32.05
C LEU A 664 16.50 9.97 -32.89
N HIS A 665 17.17 8.98 -32.30
CA HIS A 665 18.15 8.13 -32.94
C HIS A 665 17.74 6.66 -32.83
N GLY A 666 17.75 5.90 -33.93
CA GLY A 666 17.49 4.45 -33.93
C GLY A 666 16.07 4.02 -33.55
N ALA A 667 15.11 4.95 -33.50
CA ALA A 667 13.75 4.68 -33.02
C ALA A 667 12.85 4.01 -34.09
N LEU A 668 11.90 3.19 -33.64
CA LEU A 668 10.82 2.62 -34.46
C LEU A 668 9.50 3.33 -34.15
N LEU A 669 8.90 3.98 -35.14
CA LEU A 669 7.56 4.58 -35.05
C LEU A 669 6.61 3.75 -35.92
N HIS A 670 5.87 2.83 -35.29
CA HIS A 670 5.06 1.81 -35.96
C HIS A 670 3.55 1.93 -35.65
N ASN A 671 2.71 1.82 -36.68
CA ASN A 671 1.25 1.69 -36.55
C ASN A 671 0.55 2.84 -35.77
N ASN A 672 1.19 4.00 -35.64
CA ASN A 672 0.59 5.14 -34.95
C ASN A 672 -0.43 5.84 -35.85
N SER A 673 -1.43 6.51 -35.27
CA SER A 673 -2.50 7.12 -36.06
C SER A 673 -3.00 8.47 -35.55
N ALA A 674 -3.31 9.37 -36.48
CA ALA A 674 -3.81 10.72 -36.19
C ALA A 674 -4.78 11.26 -37.25
N GLY A 675 -5.34 12.45 -37.01
CA GLY A 675 -5.94 13.27 -38.06
C GLY A 675 -4.86 13.73 -39.06
N ALA A 676 -3.84 14.44 -38.58
CA ALA A 676 -2.64 14.80 -39.34
C ALA A 676 -1.36 14.28 -38.66
N GLY A 677 -0.37 13.83 -39.45
CA GLY A 677 0.89 13.31 -38.93
C GLY A 677 0.73 12.00 -38.16
N GLY A 678 0.47 10.89 -38.87
CA GLY A 678 0.15 9.59 -38.26
C GLY A 678 1.18 9.10 -37.23
N ALA A 679 2.47 9.32 -37.48
CA ALA A 679 3.55 9.19 -36.52
C ALA A 679 3.82 10.53 -35.80
N ALA A 680 4.05 11.61 -36.55
CA ALA A 680 4.47 12.88 -35.98
C ALA A 680 3.85 14.11 -36.68
N TYR A 681 3.42 15.08 -35.87
CA TYR A 681 3.08 16.44 -36.30
C TYR A 681 4.14 17.40 -35.74
N ALA A 682 4.73 18.26 -36.58
CA ALA A 682 5.74 19.22 -36.14
C ALA A 682 5.56 20.62 -36.72
N ALA A 683 5.32 21.59 -35.84
CA ALA A 683 5.52 23.01 -36.07
C ALA A 683 6.90 23.50 -35.56
N GLY A 684 7.53 22.75 -34.65
CA GLY A 684 8.88 23.00 -34.11
C GLY A 684 9.99 22.23 -34.81
N PHE A 685 11.11 22.05 -34.11
CA PHE A 685 12.28 21.31 -34.62
C PHE A 685 12.10 19.80 -34.43
N LEU A 686 12.24 19.04 -35.52
CA LEU A 686 12.20 17.58 -35.52
C LEU A 686 13.37 17.02 -36.33
N LYS A 687 14.14 16.13 -35.72
CA LYS A 687 15.26 15.43 -36.34
C LYS A 687 15.22 13.93 -36.01
N PHE A 688 15.17 13.12 -37.06
CA PHE A 688 15.32 11.66 -36.97
C PHE A 688 16.71 11.27 -37.50
N LEU A 689 17.31 10.22 -36.93
CA LEU A 689 18.56 9.64 -37.41
C LEU A 689 18.49 8.11 -37.27
N HIS A 690 18.66 7.35 -38.36
CA HIS A 690 18.55 5.88 -38.35
C HIS A 690 17.21 5.33 -37.84
N CYS A 691 16.13 6.12 -37.87
CA CYS A 691 14.79 5.68 -37.47
C CYS A 691 14.10 4.87 -38.57
N ASN A 692 13.16 4.01 -38.16
CA ASN A 692 12.21 3.33 -39.03
C ASN A 692 10.80 3.85 -38.71
N ILE A 693 10.10 4.33 -39.73
CA ILE A 693 8.75 4.88 -39.62
C ILE A 693 7.87 4.04 -40.54
N SER A 694 6.91 3.30 -39.98
CA SER A 694 6.14 2.34 -40.79
C SER A 694 4.70 2.11 -40.35
N ALA A 695 3.85 1.79 -41.32
CA ALA A 695 2.42 1.50 -41.14
C ALA A 695 1.61 2.60 -40.42
N ASN A 696 2.12 3.83 -40.33
CA ASN A 696 1.42 4.94 -39.66
C ASN A 696 0.29 5.48 -40.55
N ARG A 697 -0.70 6.12 -39.94
CA ARG A 697 -1.93 6.48 -40.64
C ARG A 697 -2.48 7.86 -40.25
N ALA A 698 -2.63 8.72 -41.26
CA ALA A 698 -3.31 10.01 -41.11
C ALA A 698 -4.71 10.03 -41.75
N GLY A 699 -5.62 10.78 -41.13
CA GLY A 699 -6.99 11.02 -41.60
C GLY A 699 -7.12 12.12 -42.67
N THR A 700 -6.21 13.10 -42.70
CA THR A 700 -6.30 14.27 -43.59
C THR A 700 -4.98 14.64 -44.26
N ASP A 701 -3.85 14.64 -43.55
CA ASP A 701 -2.58 15.19 -44.05
C ASP A 701 -1.35 14.47 -43.45
N GLY A 702 -0.41 14.02 -44.29
CA GLY A 702 0.89 13.49 -43.87
C GLY A 702 0.81 12.10 -43.22
N GLY A 703 0.78 11.05 -44.05
CA GLY A 703 0.50 9.66 -43.63
C GLY A 703 1.31 9.18 -42.41
N ALA A 704 2.59 9.52 -42.37
CA ALA A 704 3.42 9.40 -41.17
C ALA A 704 3.80 10.76 -40.57
N VAL A 705 4.34 11.69 -41.36
CA VAL A 705 4.87 12.95 -40.83
C VAL A 705 4.22 14.15 -41.52
N TYR A 706 3.73 15.09 -40.72
CA TYR A 706 3.22 16.39 -41.17
C TYR A 706 4.05 17.52 -40.57
N LEU A 707 4.45 18.48 -41.40
CA LEU A 707 5.21 19.67 -41.00
C LEU A 707 4.36 20.93 -41.21
N HIS A 708 4.39 21.87 -40.25
CA HIS A 708 3.56 23.09 -40.29
C HIS A 708 4.41 24.37 -40.43
N PHE A 709 4.22 25.12 -41.51
CA PHE A 709 4.84 26.45 -41.70
C PHE A 709 4.08 27.55 -40.94
N PRO A 710 4.74 28.60 -40.40
CA PRO A 710 6.05 29.12 -40.81
C PRO A 710 7.19 28.71 -39.85
N VAL A 711 7.91 27.65 -40.22
CA VAL A 711 9.22 27.33 -39.64
C VAL A 711 10.18 28.46 -40.03
N ASN A 712 10.76 29.15 -39.04
CA ASN A 712 11.78 30.17 -39.30
C ASN A 712 13.04 29.43 -39.79
N THR A 713 13.36 29.56 -41.07
CA THR A 713 14.19 28.60 -41.79
C THR A 713 15.68 28.64 -41.43
N SER A 714 16.04 27.81 -40.46
CA SER A 714 17.37 27.18 -40.37
C SER A 714 17.18 25.72 -39.94
N THR A 715 17.66 24.79 -40.77
CA THR A 715 17.78 23.33 -40.50
C THR A 715 16.50 22.56 -40.16
N LEU A 716 15.76 22.12 -41.19
CA LEU A 716 15.04 20.85 -41.16
C LEU A 716 15.99 19.75 -41.67
N HIS A 717 16.48 18.89 -40.78
CA HIS A 717 17.32 17.73 -41.15
C HIS A 717 16.48 16.44 -41.05
N LEU A 718 15.60 16.23 -42.04
CA LEU A 718 14.95 14.92 -42.23
C LEU A 718 15.95 13.88 -42.68
N ASN A 719 15.52 12.62 -42.73
CA ASN A 719 16.37 11.48 -42.97
C ASN A 719 15.62 10.42 -43.83
N LEU A 720 16.24 9.87 -44.91
CA LEU A 720 15.69 8.99 -45.97
C LEU A 720 16.83 8.35 -46.86
N THR A 721 17.18 7.06 -46.71
CA THR A 721 17.94 6.28 -47.74
C THR A 721 17.51 4.81 -47.77
N GLY A 722 17.39 4.19 -48.95
CA GLY A 722 17.16 2.73 -49.09
C GLY A 722 16.19 2.35 -50.21
N GLU A 723 16.50 1.29 -50.95
CA GLU A 723 15.86 0.92 -52.23
C GLU A 723 14.42 0.35 -52.16
N ALA A 724 13.70 0.51 -53.27
CA ALA A 724 12.58 -0.32 -53.76
C ALA A 724 11.23 -0.30 -52.99
N GLY A 725 10.46 0.80 -53.11
CA GLY A 725 9.08 0.81 -52.57
C GLY A 725 8.16 2.02 -52.88
N GLN A 726 8.26 2.65 -54.06
CA GLN A 726 7.58 3.92 -54.45
C GLN A 726 8.16 5.19 -53.79
N PRO A 727 8.56 6.23 -54.56
CA PRO A 727 9.11 7.46 -54.00
C PRO A 727 8.03 8.50 -53.65
N VAL A 728 8.21 9.20 -52.53
CA VAL A 728 7.52 10.48 -52.24
C VAL A 728 8.50 11.63 -52.47
N ILE A 729 8.06 12.66 -53.18
CA ILE A 729 8.89 13.79 -53.63
C ILE A 729 9.07 14.80 -52.49
N SER A 730 10.31 15.19 -52.18
CA SER A 730 10.60 16.38 -51.36
C SER A 730 11.70 17.24 -51.98
N GLN A 731 11.39 18.48 -52.34
CA GLN A 731 12.40 19.52 -52.56
C GLN A 731 12.83 20.06 -51.19
N LEU A 732 14.06 19.76 -50.76
CA LEU A 732 14.70 20.39 -49.60
C LEU A 732 16.14 20.78 -49.92
N GLY A 733 16.57 21.94 -49.41
CA GLY A 733 17.90 22.47 -49.65
C GLY A 733 18.94 21.96 -48.63
N ALA A 734 20.06 21.44 -49.16
CA ALA A 734 21.36 21.28 -48.48
C ALA A 734 21.37 20.80 -47.01
N GLY A 735 21.07 19.50 -46.80
CA GLY A 735 21.37 18.73 -45.58
C GLY A 735 21.16 17.24 -45.87
N SER A 736 21.99 16.34 -45.33
CA SER A 736 21.98 14.90 -45.66
C SER A 736 21.07 14.06 -44.75
N ILE A 737 20.53 12.96 -45.28
CA ILE A 737 19.21 12.42 -44.91
C ILE A 737 19.27 10.85 -44.92
N ILE A 738 19.15 10.10 -43.79
CA ILE A 738 19.18 8.60 -43.59
C ILE A 738 18.08 8.04 -42.59
N CYS A 739 16.91 7.59 -43.05
CA CYS A 739 15.88 6.80 -42.31
C CYS A 739 15.06 5.96 -43.31
N LEU A 740 14.16 5.09 -42.83
CA LEU A 740 13.24 4.29 -43.66
C LEU A 740 11.78 4.68 -43.42
N LEU A 741 11.00 4.91 -44.49
CA LEU A 741 9.54 5.07 -44.46
C LEU A 741 8.89 3.92 -45.24
N GLN A 742 7.91 3.21 -44.65
CA GLN A 742 7.29 2.05 -45.30
C GLN A 742 5.83 1.81 -44.89
N GLY A 743 4.92 1.79 -45.87
CA GLY A 743 3.53 1.37 -45.68
C GLY A 743 2.61 2.39 -45.01
N ASP A 744 3.09 3.62 -44.79
CA ASP A 744 2.30 4.71 -44.20
C ASP A 744 1.22 5.22 -45.18
N SER A 745 0.06 5.63 -44.66
CA SER A 745 -1.13 5.91 -45.49
C SER A 745 -1.93 7.13 -45.05
N GLU A 746 -2.61 7.76 -46.02
CA GLU A 746 -3.42 8.96 -45.82
C GLU A 746 -4.71 8.88 -46.67
N ARG A 747 -5.79 9.55 -46.23
CA ARG A 747 -7.12 9.44 -46.86
C ARG A 747 -7.46 10.47 -47.94
N ARG A 748 -6.72 11.58 -48.13
CA ARG A 748 -7.18 12.68 -49.02
C ARG A 748 -6.17 13.18 -50.07
N HIS A 749 -4.89 13.30 -49.73
CA HIS A 749 -3.85 14.04 -50.46
C HIS A 749 -2.48 13.35 -50.31
N GLY A 750 -2.33 12.19 -50.96
CA GLY A 750 -1.36 11.15 -50.58
C GLY A 750 0.12 11.51 -50.47
N GLY A 751 0.74 11.00 -49.41
CA GLY A 751 2.18 10.94 -49.17
C GLY A 751 2.47 10.49 -47.73
N GLY A 752 3.58 9.78 -47.50
CA GLY A 752 4.04 9.46 -46.13
C GLY A 752 4.57 10.69 -45.37
N LEU A 753 5.06 11.69 -46.11
CA LEU A 753 5.53 12.98 -45.61
C LEU A 753 4.77 14.11 -46.31
N ARG A 754 4.37 15.15 -45.57
CA ARG A 754 3.80 16.38 -46.12
C ARG A 754 4.28 17.63 -45.36
N SER A 755 4.36 18.75 -46.08
CA SER A 755 4.80 20.08 -45.65
C SER A 755 3.85 21.16 -46.17
#